data_AF-A0A2J4QXL5-F1
#
_entry.id   AF-A0A2J4QXL5-F1
#
_cell.length_a   1.000
_cell.length_b   1.000
_cell.length_c   1.000
_cell.angle_alpha   90.00
_cell.angle_beta   90.00
_cell.angle_gamma   90.00
#
_symmetry.space_group_name_H-M   'P 1'
#
loop_
_entity.id
_entity.type
_entity.pdbx_description
1 polymer ?
#
loop_
_entity_poly.entity_id
_entity_poly.type
_entity_poly.pdbx_seq_one_letter_code
_entity_poly.pdbx_strand_id
1 'polypeptide(L)'
;KQARVELEKIQAQASGVLLLSDEQQQALQQSLQALTDEEKQQVSEQTRLQNARQWLVRGAELTTEDRQAQTALREAQAALEQAQPQLTVLLNAQPAEQLRPQWTRQQEQIAALAQTRNLREEVNTRLHERLRLRAGIRLAARQQSERLQNHQQTLAAWLKEHDRYQRWGNALAGWRAAFQQQARDTQQQAALQQRLAETSRRLGELPPDGLALDAEQVSAGLAQHAAARALRQQLAALHGQLQPLSQRLSQLHAAGQASQQEQERLEATLAQRRQAYKEKNQQFSDVKALCEMEARIAGLEAERARLQPGSPCPLCGSAQHPAVAEYQALVSGVNQARRDALEREVKQLAEAGALVRGELDALLKQQQKEATEKASLLQQEQALTSRWQATIAGLNIDLTPKDDIPGWLNAQQEHEQRLYQHQQRLAWQAQQQECQQQLQQLQQEQAQRSAALAAELAAFALSLPAAEQAAGWLAQREDETRGWQAKQNELIALQEQLQQLTPLLESLPETDLAAEPAPLDGWRQVHDDCLALQSQWQTLGQQESQQQAQLKESEAQFSAALAASPFADQRAFLAALLDEETRQRLERLKQTLESTLQQNQALAMRAREALDSHRQQPPAETDISQPLERVQEQLQQLTTLLRENSARQGEIRQQLKQNAENQQRQQSLRQQMERAAQEVEDWGWLNALIGSREGDKFRKFAQGLTLDNLVWLANHQLNRLHGRYLLQRKASDALELEVVDTWQADAVRDTRTLSGGESFLVSLALALALSDLVSHKTRIDSLFLDEGFGTLDSETLDTALDALDALNASGKIIGVISHVEAMKERIPVQIKVKKINGLGYSRLDKAFAVE
;
A
#
# COMPACT_ATOMS: atom_id res chain seq x y z
N LYS A 1 -49.71 30.95 -121.94
CA LYS A 1 -48.77 31.54 -122.94
C LYS A 1 -47.52 30.68 -123.11
N GLN A 2 -46.81 30.34 -122.03
CA GLN A 2 -45.68 29.39 -122.09
C GLN A 2 -46.06 28.03 -122.69
N ALA A 3 -47.20 27.46 -122.28
CA ALA A 3 -47.68 26.18 -122.78
C ALA A 3 -47.78 26.09 -124.32
N ARG A 4 -47.99 27.21 -125.03
CA ARG A 4 -48.11 27.22 -126.50
C ARG A 4 -46.76 27.18 -127.22
N VAL A 5 -45.71 27.75 -126.60
CA VAL A 5 -44.34 27.75 -127.15
C VAL A 5 -43.68 26.38 -126.99
N GLU A 6 -44.00 25.66 -125.91
CA GLU A 6 -43.53 24.29 -125.67
C GLU A 6 -44.01 23.32 -126.76
N LEU A 7 -45.26 23.46 -127.25
CA LEU A 7 -45.79 22.61 -128.31
C LEU A 7 -44.95 22.66 -129.61
N GLU A 8 -44.59 23.86 -130.09
CA GLU A 8 -43.82 24.03 -131.34
C GLU A 8 -42.40 23.46 -131.22
N LYS A 9 -41.79 23.55 -130.04
CA LYS A 9 -40.44 23.04 -129.78
C LYS A 9 -40.37 21.52 -129.88
N ILE A 10 -41.38 20.82 -129.37
CA ILE A 10 -41.45 19.35 -129.41
C ILE A 10 -41.63 18.85 -130.85
N GLN A 11 -42.33 19.62 -131.70
CA GLN A 11 -42.56 19.30 -133.11
C GLN A 11 -41.27 19.28 -133.94
N ALA A 12 -40.36 20.24 -133.72
CA ALA A 12 -39.08 20.30 -134.42
C ALA A 12 -38.11 19.17 -133.99
N GLN A 13 -38.21 18.70 -132.75
CA GLN A 13 -37.36 17.61 -132.24
C GLN A 13 -37.74 16.25 -132.85
N ALA A 14 -39.00 16.02 -133.20
CA ALA A 14 -39.46 14.75 -133.75
C ALA A 14 -38.94 14.46 -135.17
N SER A 15 -38.64 15.48 -135.98
CA SER A 15 -38.15 15.31 -137.37
C SER A 15 -36.67 14.95 -137.50
N GLY A 16 -35.87 15.01 -136.43
CA GLY A 16 -34.41 14.82 -136.47
C GLY A 16 -33.88 13.40 -136.17
N VAL A 17 -34.75 12.39 -136.00
CA VAL A 17 -34.37 11.03 -135.54
C VAL A 17 -34.33 10.04 -136.71
N LEU A 18 -33.16 9.44 -137.01
CA LEU A 18 -32.94 8.42 -138.05
C LEU A 18 -33.01 6.99 -137.47
N LEU A 19 -33.58 6.05 -138.23
CA LEU A 19 -33.80 4.63 -137.86
C LEU A 19 -33.13 3.69 -138.87
N LEU A 20 -32.59 2.56 -138.40
CA LEU A 20 -32.06 1.49 -139.27
C LEU A 20 -33.21 0.76 -140.00
N SER A 21 -32.92 0.19 -141.17
CA SER A 21 -33.88 -0.65 -141.91
C SER A 21 -34.00 -2.05 -141.29
N ASP A 22 -35.15 -2.69 -141.48
CA ASP A 22 -35.43 -4.02 -140.93
C ASP A 22 -34.41 -5.10 -141.39
N GLU A 23 -33.90 -5.01 -142.64
CA GLU A 23 -32.87 -5.91 -143.16
C GLU A 23 -31.53 -5.77 -142.41
N GLN A 24 -31.12 -4.54 -142.07
CA GLN A 24 -29.90 -4.30 -141.31
C GLN A 24 -30.02 -4.80 -139.88
N GLN A 25 -31.20 -4.67 -139.27
CA GLN A 25 -31.48 -5.16 -137.93
C GLN A 25 -31.42 -6.70 -137.84
N GLN A 26 -31.97 -7.41 -138.83
CA GLN A 26 -31.93 -8.88 -138.86
C GLN A 26 -30.51 -9.44 -139.08
N ALA A 27 -29.71 -8.83 -139.96
CA ALA A 27 -28.32 -9.28 -140.20
C ALA A 27 -27.45 -9.19 -138.94
N LEU A 28 -27.59 -8.09 -138.17
CA LEU A 28 -26.89 -7.92 -136.90
C LEU A 28 -27.35 -8.95 -135.85
N GLN A 29 -28.65 -9.27 -135.79
CA GLN A 29 -29.15 -10.28 -134.85
C GLN A 29 -28.64 -11.71 -135.16
N GLN A 30 -28.58 -12.10 -136.44
CA GLN A 30 -28.04 -13.43 -136.82
C GLN A 30 -26.54 -13.56 -136.52
N SER A 31 -25.76 -12.51 -136.78
CA SER A 31 -24.33 -12.51 -136.45
C SER A 31 -24.09 -12.61 -134.94
N LEU A 32 -24.95 -12.01 -134.12
CA LEU A 32 -24.87 -12.13 -132.66
C LEU A 32 -25.11 -13.57 -132.20
N GLN A 33 -26.11 -14.24 -132.77
CA GLN A 33 -26.46 -15.62 -132.43
C GLN A 33 -25.31 -16.60 -132.69
N ALA A 34 -24.65 -16.50 -133.86
CA ALA A 34 -23.53 -17.37 -134.23
C ALA A 34 -22.34 -17.22 -133.28
N LEU A 35 -22.01 -15.99 -132.90
CA LEU A 35 -20.92 -15.71 -131.94
C LEU A 35 -21.25 -16.29 -130.55
N THR A 36 -22.50 -16.22 -130.10
CA THR A 36 -22.92 -16.76 -128.80
C THR A 36 -22.85 -18.29 -128.73
N ASP A 37 -23.07 -19.00 -129.84
CA ASP A 37 -22.94 -20.46 -129.87
C ASP A 37 -21.47 -20.92 -129.87
N GLU A 38 -20.58 -20.17 -130.54
CA GLU A 38 -19.13 -20.40 -130.48
C GLU A 38 -18.56 -20.17 -129.07
N GLU A 39 -19.03 -19.13 -128.38
CA GLU A 39 -18.67 -18.85 -126.98
C GLU A 39 -19.02 -20.03 -126.04
N LYS A 40 -20.20 -20.63 -126.19
CA LYS A 40 -20.61 -21.79 -125.37
C LYS A 40 -19.68 -23.00 -125.56
N GLN A 41 -19.26 -23.29 -126.80
CA GLN A 41 -18.34 -24.39 -127.06
C GLN A 41 -16.98 -24.15 -126.41
N GLN A 42 -16.41 -22.95 -126.59
CA GLN A 42 -15.12 -22.58 -126.02
C GLN A 42 -15.15 -22.55 -124.49
N VAL A 43 -16.22 -22.07 -123.84
CA VAL A 43 -16.35 -22.12 -122.36
C VAL A 43 -16.38 -23.57 -121.84
N SER A 44 -17.04 -24.49 -122.56
CA SER A 44 -17.10 -25.90 -122.16
C SER A 44 -15.72 -26.57 -122.21
N GLU A 45 -14.92 -26.26 -123.23
CA GLU A 45 -13.54 -26.76 -123.37
C GLU A 45 -12.60 -26.12 -122.34
N GLN A 46 -12.80 -24.84 -121.99
CA GLN A 46 -12.06 -24.16 -120.93
C GLN A 46 -12.25 -24.88 -119.59
N THR A 47 -13.50 -25.24 -119.28
CA THR A 47 -13.87 -25.91 -118.03
C THR A 47 -13.21 -27.30 -117.94
N ARG A 48 -13.19 -28.05 -119.04
CA ARG A 48 -12.52 -29.36 -119.10
C ARG A 48 -11.01 -29.25 -118.82
N LEU A 49 -10.32 -28.33 -119.50
CA LEU A 49 -8.88 -28.15 -119.30
C LEU A 49 -8.54 -27.61 -117.90
N GLN A 50 -9.39 -26.75 -117.31
CA GLN A 50 -9.22 -26.29 -115.93
C GLN A 50 -9.30 -27.43 -114.91
N ASN A 51 -10.24 -28.37 -115.09
CA ASN A 51 -10.36 -29.55 -114.24
C ASN A 51 -9.13 -30.47 -114.35
N ALA A 52 -8.61 -30.70 -115.56
CA ALA A 52 -7.36 -31.46 -115.74
C ALA A 52 -6.17 -30.82 -115.03
N ARG A 53 -6.03 -29.49 -115.13
CA ARG A 53 -4.95 -28.75 -114.46
C ARG A 53 -5.00 -28.92 -112.94
N GLN A 54 -6.19 -28.74 -112.34
CA GLN A 54 -6.35 -28.87 -110.88
C GLN A 54 -5.99 -30.28 -110.39
N TRP A 55 -6.41 -31.30 -111.13
CA TRP A 55 -6.10 -32.69 -110.83
C TRP A 55 -4.60 -33.00 -110.86
N LEU A 56 -3.89 -32.56 -111.91
CA LEU A 56 -2.45 -32.80 -112.06
C LEU A 56 -1.64 -32.11 -110.97
N VAL A 57 -1.99 -30.87 -110.60
CA VAL A 57 -1.33 -30.14 -109.50
C VAL A 57 -1.52 -30.86 -108.17
N ARG A 58 -2.75 -31.27 -107.85
CA ARG A 58 -3.04 -31.95 -106.59
C ARG A 58 -2.33 -33.31 -106.48
N GLY A 59 -2.18 -34.03 -107.57
CA GLY A 59 -1.41 -35.27 -107.61
C GLY A 59 0.08 -35.07 -107.30
N ALA A 60 0.69 -33.97 -107.78
CA ALA A 60 2.09 -33.65 -107.51
C ALA A 60 2.33 -33.28 -106.03
N GLU A 61 1.42 -32.52 -105.43
CA GLU A 61 1.45 -32.18 -103.99
C GLU A 61 1.40 -33.44 -103.11
N LEU A 62 0.41 -34.30 -103.33
CA LEU A 62 0.22 -35.54 -102.56
C LEU A 62 1.41 -36.50 -102.69
N THR A 63 2.05 -36.54 -103.87
CA THR A 63 3.25 -37.37 -104.08
C THR A 63 4.44 -36.86 -103.27
N THR A 64 4.53 -35.54 -103.09
CA THR A 64 5.58 -34.90 -102.29
C THR A 64 5.34 -35.12 -100.80
N GLU A 65 4.09 -35.00 -100.35
CA GLU A 65 3.67 -35.28 -98.97
C GLU A 65 3.95 -36.75 -98.57
N ASP A 66 3.61 -37.73 -99.42
CA ASP A 66 3.92 -39.16 -99.19
C ASP A 66 5.44 -39.39 -99.04
N ARG A 67 6.25 -38.78 -99.90
CA ARG A 67 7.72 -38.93 -99.86
C ARG A 67 8.32 -38.36 -98.58
N GLN A 68 7.86 -37.19 -98.13
CA GLN A 68 8.33 -36.57 -96.89
C GLN A 68 7.93 -37.41 -95.66
N ALA A 69 6.68 -37.85 -95.59
CA ALA A 69 6.19 -38.67 -94.49
C ALA A 69 6.91 -40.03 -94.39
N GLN A 70 7.20 -40.68 -95.52
CA GLN A 70 7.99 -41.92 -95.54
C GLN A 70 9.45 -41.71 -95.10
N THR A 71 10.04 -40.56 -95.39
CA THR A 71 11.41 -40.23 -94.96
C THR A 71 11.48 -40.03 -93.46
N ALA A 72 10.55 -39.25 -92.89
CA ALA A 72 10.44 -39.01 -91.45
C ALA A 72 10.17 -40.30 -90.65
N LEU A 73 9.41 -41.25 -91.23
CA LEU A 73 9.21 -42.57 -90.64
C LEU A 73 10.52 -43.38 -90.56
N ARG A 74 11.33 -43.39 -91.62
CA ARG A 74 12.62 -44.11 -91.62
C ARG A 74 13.61 -43.51 -90.62
N GLU A 75 13.63 -42.19 -90.48
CA GLU A 75 14.47 -41.50 -89.48
C GLU A 75 14.07 -41.86 -88.05
N ALA A 76 12.76 -41.90 -87.76
CA ALA A 76 12.27 -42.33 -86.44
C ALA A 76 12.58 -43.81 -86.14
N GLN A 77 12.55 -44.69 -87.14
CA GLN A 77 12.96 -46.10 -86.98
C GLN A 77 14.46 -46.21 -86.68
N ALA A 78 15.31 -45.49 -87.41
CA ALA A 78 16.75 -45.47 -87.17
C ALA A 78 17.11 -44.91 -85.78
N ALA A 79 16.41 -43.88 -85.32
CA ALA A 79 16.61 -43.31 -83.98
C ALA A 79 16.27 -44.31 -82.86
N LEU A 80 15.23 -45.12 -83.02
CA LEU A 80 14.90 -46.19 -82.08
C LEU A 80 15.96 -47.29 -82.07
N GLU A 81 16.45 -47.71 -83.24
CA GLU A 81 17.52 -48.72 -83.36
C GLU A 81 18.84 -48.24 -82.74
N GLN A 82 19.21 -46.96 -82.92
CA GLN A 82 20.41 -46.39 -82.32
C GLN A 82 20.34 -46.29 -80.79
N ALA A 83 19.15 -46.11 -80.22
CA ALA A 83 18.93 -46.04 -78.78
C ALA A 83 18.78 -47.42 -78.11
N GLN A 84 18.64 -48.50 -78.88
CA GLN A 84 18.48 -49.88 -78.39
C GLN A 84 19.49 -50.32 -77.32
N PRO A 85 20.81 -50.04 -77.41
CA PRO A 85 21.76 -50.41 -76.36
C PRO A 85 21.55 -49.67 -75.03
N GLN A 86 20.95 -48.47 -75.05
CA GLN A 86 20.59 -47.74 -73.83
C GLN A 86 19.27 -48.25 -73.23
N LEU A 87 18.35 -48.68 -74.08
CA LEU A 87 17.08 -49.29 -73.66
C LEU A 87 17.27 -50.70 -73.07
N THR A 88 18.27 -51.46 -73.53
CA THR A 88 18.62 -52.76 -72.92
C THR A 88 19.23 -52.60 -71.52
N VAL A 89 19.99 -51.53 -71.26
CA VAL A 89 20.46 -51.18 -69.90
C VAL A 89 19.27 -50.93 -68.97
N LEU A 90 18.25 -50.20 -69.42
CA LEU A 90 17.03 -49.98 -68.65
C LEU A 90 16.26 -51.28 -68.39
N LEU A 91 16.12 -52.15 -69.40
CA LEU A 91 15.45 -53.46 -69.27
C LEU A 91 16.16 -54.39 -68.27
N ASN A 92 17.50 -54.43 -68.31
CA ASN A 92 18.29 -55.26 -67.40
C ASN A 92 18.26 -54.74 -65.95
N ALA A 93 17.98 -53.46 -65.74
CA ALA A 93 17.82 -52.85 -64.42
C ALA A 93 16.43 -53.04 -63.80
N GLN A 94 15.41 -53.43 -64.57
CA GLN A 94 14.04 -53.62 -64.06
C GLN A 94 13.91 -54.68 -62.95
N PRO A 95 14.56 -55.86 -63.04
CA PRO A 95 14.55 -56.83 -61.95
C PRO A 95 15.26 -56.31 -60.69
N ALA A 96 16.26 -55.43 -60.82
CA ALA A 96 16.93 -54.80 -59.68
C ALA A 96 16.00 -53.80 -58.98
N GLU A 97 15.25 -52.99 -59.73
CA GLU A 97 14.27 -52.06 -59.14
C GLU A 97 13.18 -52.77 -58.34
N GLN A 98 12.75 -53.97 -58.74
CA GLN A 98 11.77 -54.76 -57.96
C GLN A 98 12.30 -55.22 -56.60
N LEU A 99 13.62 -55.41 -56.46
CA LEU A 99 14.27 -55.78 -55.20
C LEU A 99 14.64 -54.57 -54.32
N ARG A 100 14.65 -53.35 -54.87
CA ARG A 100 15.03 -52.11 -54.16
C ARG A 100 14.25 -51.89 -52.86
N PRO A 101 12.90 -52.05 -52.79
CA PRO A 101 12.17 -51.82 -51.54
C PRO A 101 12.57 -52.75 -50.40
N GLN A 102 12.89 -54.01 -50.71
CA GLN A 102 13.31 -55.00 -49.71
C GLN A 102 14.73 -54.73 -49.22
N TRP A 103 15.63 -54.33 -50.14
CA TRP A 103 16.98 -53.88 -49.79
C TRP A 103 16.98 -52.63 -48.91
N THR A 104 16.16 -51.62 -49.25
CA THR A 104 16.03 -50.39 -48.45
C THR A 104 15.49 -50.71 -47.05
N ARG A 105 14.46 -51.55 -46.94
CA ARG A 105 13.90 -51.99 -45.65
C ARG A 105 14.95 -52.71 -44.79
N GLN A 106 15.80 -53.55 -45.39
CA GLN A 106 16.90 -54.21 -44.69
C GLN A 106 17.92 -53.18 -44.17
N GLN A 107 18.32 -52.21 -44.99
CA GLN A 107 19.25 -51.14 -44.59
C GLN A 107 18.69 -50.27 -43.46
N GLU A 108 17.40 -49.91 -43.51
CA GLU A 108 16.71 -49.17 -42.44
C GLU A 108 16.73 -49.95 -41.12
N GLN A 109 16.51 -51.27 -41.16
CA GLN A 109 16.55 -52.12 -39.96
C GLN A 109 17.97 -52.28 -39.40
N ILE A 110 19.00 -52.38 -40.26
CA ILE A 110 20.41 -52.37 -39.83
C ILE A 110 20.73 -51.05 -39.12
N ALA A 111 20.33 -49.92 -39.70
CA ALA A 111 20.58 -48.60 -39.13
C ALA A 111 19.85 -48.41 -37.79
N ALA A 112 18.58 -48.81 -37.71
CA ALA A 112 17.78 -48.74 -36.49
C ALA A 112 18.35 -49.62 -35.36
N LEU A 113 18.80 -50.83 -35.69
CA LEU A 113 19.46 -51.73 -34.72
C LEU A 113 20.78 -51.15 -34.22
N ALA A 114 21.62 -50.60 -35.11
CA ALA A 114 22.86 -49.95 -34.74
C ALA A 114 22.64 -48.74 -33.82
N GLN A 115 21.63 -47.90 -34.13
CA GLN A 115 21.26 -46.76 -33.30
C GLN A 115 20.79 -47.20 -31.91
N THR A 116 19.94 -48.22 -31.83
CA THR A 116 19.43 -48.74 -30.55
C THR A 116 20.54 -49.35 -29.70
N ARG A 117 21.51 -50.02 -30.32
CA ARG A 117 22.72 -50.53 -29.63
C ARG A 117 23.55 -49.40 -29.03
N ASN A 118 23.84 -48.35 -29.81
CA ASN A 118 24.59 -47.20 -29.33
C ASN A 118 23.88 -46.52 -28.14
N LEU A 119 22.56 -46.28 -28.25
CA LEU A 119 21.76 -45.73 -27.16
C LEU A 119 21.77 -46.63 -25.91
N ARG A 120 21.70 -47.96 -26.10
CA ARG A 120 21.75 -48.92 -25.00
C ARG A 120 23.11 -48.89 -24.29
N GLU A 121 24.21 -48.80 -25.02
CA GLU A 121 25.55 -48.65 -24.46
C GLU A 121 25.71 -47.34 -23.70
N GLU A 122 25.23 -46.21 -24.23
CA GLU A 122 25.24 -44.92 -23.56
C GLU A 122 24.41 -44.92 -22.26
N VAL A 123 23.22 -45.52 -22.27
CA VAL A 123 22.41 -45.66 -21.04
C VAL A 123 23.12 -46.59 -20.06
N ASN A 124 23.78 -47.65 -20.54
CA ASN A 124 24.51 -48.59 -19.71
C ASN A 124 25.70 -47.93 -18.99
N THR A 125 26.48 -47.10 -19.69
CA THR A 125 27.61 -46.38 -19.08
C THR A 125 27.13 -45.40 -18.02
N ARG A 126 26.10 -44.61 -18.31
CA ARG A 126 25.46 -43.70 -17.33
C ARG A 126 24.89 -44.45 -16.13
N LEU A 127 24.26 -45.61 -16.35
CA LEU A 127 23.74 -46.47 -15.28
C LEU A 127 24.88 -46.94 -14.36
N HIS A 128 26.01 -47.40 -14.91
CA HIS A 128 27.15 -47.85 -14.11
C HIS A 128 27.79 -46.71 -13.30
N GLU A 129 27.90 -45.51 -13.87
CA GLU A 129 28.37 -44.32 -13.15
C GLU A 129 27.45 -43.98 -11.98
N ARG A 130 26.13 -43.95 -12.21
CA ARG A 130 25.13 -43.67 -11.17
C ARG A 130 25.08 -44.76 -10.10
N LEU A 131 25.23 -46.03 -10.48
CA LEU A 131 25.33 -47.15 -9.55
C LEU A 131 26.57 -47.05 -8.65
N ARG A 132 27.73 -46.64 -9.19
CA ARG A 132 28.94 -46.37 -8.39
C ARG A 132 28.73 -45.20 -7.44
N LEU A 133 28.08 -44.12 -7.88
CA LEU A 133 27.75 -43.00 -7.00
C LEU A 133 26.82 -43.46 -5.86
N ARG A 134 25.77 -44.23 -6.18
CA ARG A 134 24.84 -44.80 -5.18
C ARG A 134 25.56 -45.70 -4.17
N ALA A 135 26.50 -46.52 -4.63
CA ALA A 135 27.35 -47.35 -3.77
C ALA A 135 28.24 -46.50 -2.86
N GLY A 136 28.82 -45.42 -3.39
CA GLY A 136 29.63 -44.46 -2.63
C GLY A 136 28.84 -43.72 -1.54
N ILE A 137 27.59 -43.36 -1.82
CA ILE A 137 26.67 -42.76 -0.83
C ILE A 137 26.35 -43.74 0.29
N ARG A 138 26.00 -44.99 -0.06
CA ARG A 138 25.75 -46.04 0.95
C ARG A 138 26.99 -46.29 1.81
N LEU A 139 28.17 -46.33 1.20
CA LEU A 139 29.45 -46.49 1.92
C LEU A 139 29.70 -45.35 2.90
N ALA A 140 29.52 -44.09 2.47
CA ALA A 140 29.67 -42.93 3.35
C ALA A 140 28.68 -42.96 4.52
N ALA A 141 27.41 -43.31 4.24
CA ALA A 141 26.38 -43.42 5.28
C ALA A 141 26.70 -44.53 6.29
N ARG A 142 27.20 -45.67 5.82
CA ARG A 142 27.62 -46.78 6.68
C ARG A 142 28.78 -46.38 7.58
N GLN A 143 29.83 -45.78 7.01
CA GLN A 143 30.98 -45.29 7.79
C GLN A 143 30.57 -44.24 8.82
N GLN A 144 29.68 -43.32 8.44
CA GLN A 144 29.16 -42.31 9.38
C GLN A 144 28.31 -42.97 10.47
N SER A 145 27.43 -43.90 10.13
CA SER A 145 26.64 -44.66 11.11
C SER A 145 27.52 -45.42 12.10
N GLU A 146 28.55 -46.12 11.63
CA GLU A 146 29.49 -46.85 12.49
C GLU A 146 30.26 -45.91 13.44
N ARG A 147 30.71 -44.75 12.94
CA ARG A 147 31.35 -43.72 13.78
C ARG A 147 30.41 -43.17 14.85
N LEU A 148 29.18 -42.84 14.46
CA LEU A 148 28.17 -42.31 15.37
C LEU A 148 27.74 -43.35 16.41
N GLN A 149 27.59 -44.62 16.04
CA GLN A 149 27.31 -45.72 16.97
C GLN A 149 28.44 -45.93 17.98
N ASN A 150 29.71 -45.91 17.55
CA ASN A 150 30.85 -46.01 18.46
C ASN A 150 30.90 -44.84 19.45
N HIS A 151 30.62 -43.62 18.97
CA HIS A 151 30.55 -42.43 19.83
C HIS A 151 29.38 -42.52 20.82
N GLN A 152 28.21 -42.95 20.34
CA GLN A 152 27.03 -43.20 21.17
C GLN A 152 27.33 -44.22 22.28
N GLN A 153 27.99 -45.34 21.96
CA GLN A 153 28.38 -46.35 22.95
C GLN A 153 29.34 -45.79 23.99
N THR A 154 30.35 -45.03 23.56
CA THR A 154 31.34 -44.40 24.45
C THR A 154 30.67 -43.40 25.40
N LEU A 155 29.78 -42.58 24.86
CA LEU A 155 29.04 -41.57 25.61
C LEU A 155 28.04 -42.19 26.58
N ALA A 156 27.31 -43.24 26.15
CA ALA A 156 26.39 -43.99 26.99
C ALA A 156 27.11 -44.70 28.14
N ALA A 157 28.30 -45.28 27.88
CA ALA A 157 29.14 -45.86 28.92
C ALA A 157 29.57 -44.79 29.94
N TRP A 158 30.03 -43.63 29.46
CA TRP A 158 30.42 -42.52 30.34
C TRP A 158 29.25 -42.01 31.20
N LEU A 159 28.05 -41.84 30.61
CA LEU A 159 26.87 -41.38 31.33
C LEU A 159 26.44 -42.37 32.42
N LYS A 160 26.57 -43.68 32.15
CA LYS A 160 26.27 -44.74 33.11
C LYS A 160 27.30 -44.79 34.25
N GLU A 161 28.58 -44.61 33.96
CA GLU A 161 29.63 -44.51 34.99
C GLU A 161 29.45 -43.27 35.89
N HIS A 162 28.89 -42.20 35.34
CA HIS A 162 28.71 -40.91 36.02
C HIS A 162 27.25 -40.62 36.42
N ASP A 163 26.41 -41.65 36.56
CA ASP A 163 24.99 -41.54 36.96
C ASP A 163 24.78 -40.75 38.27
N ARG A 164 25.80 -40.78 39.15
CA ARG A 164 25.82 -39.98 40.39
C ARG A 164 25.61 -38.48 40.15
N TYR A 165 26.09 -37.92 39.04
CA TYR A 165 25.96 -36.50 38.72
C TYR A 165 24.49 -36.11 38.44
N GLN A 166 23.72 -37.01 37.82
CA GLN A 166 22.28 -36.82 37.65
C GLN A 166 21.57 -36.75 39.00
N ARG A 167 21.92 -37.68 39.92
CA ARG A 167 21.31 -37.74 41.25
C ARG A 167 21.65 -36.51 42.09
N TRP A 168 22.87 -35.99 41.97
CA TRP A 168 23.28 -34.71 42.59
C TRP A 168 22.50 -33.53 42.03
N GLY A 169 22.25 -33.50 40.72
CA GLY A 169 21.42 -32.48 40.07
C GLY A 169 20.08 -32.26 40.76
N ASN A 170 19.42 -33.35 41.17
CA ASN A 170 18.14 -33.29 41.87
C ASN A 170 18.25 -32.79 43.32
N ALA A 171 19.40 -33.02 43.98
CA ALA A 171 19.65 -32.64 45.36
C ALA A 171 20.29 -31.24 45.53
N LEU A 172 20.94 -30.71 44.48
CA LEU A 172 21.69 -29.45 44.50
C LEU A 172 20.85 -28.25 44.97
N ALA A 173 19.57 -28.19 44.58
CA ALA A 173 18.67 -27.13 45.03
C ALA A 173 18.46 -27.18 46.56
N GLY A 174 18.28 -28.38 47.12
CA GLY A 174 18.18 -28.60 48.56
C GLY A 174 19.46 -28.23 49.30
N TRP A 175 20.62 -28.66 48.78
CA TRP A 175 21.91 -28.29 49.36
C TRP A 175 22.15 -26.78 49.36
N ARG A 176 21.82 -26.09 48.26
CA ARG A 176 21.95 -24.64 48.18
C ARG A 176 21.10 -23.93 49.25
N ALA A 177 19.86 -24.38 49.45
CA ALA A 177 19.01 -23.84 50.51
C ALA A 177 19.59 -24.11 51.90
N ALA A 178 20.10 -25.32 52.14
CA ALA A 178 20.70 -25.68 53.42
C ALA A 178 21.97 -24.86 53.74
N PHE A 179 22.88 -24.68 52.78
CA PHE A 179 24.07 -23.85 52.97
C PHE A 179 23.74 -22.36 53.17
N GLN A 180 22.72 -21.83 52.48
CA GLN A 180 22.24 -20.47 52.72
C GLN A 180 21.66 -20.30 54.12
N GLN A 181 20.90 -21.29 54.60
CA GLN A 181 20.38 -21.28 55.96
C GLN A 181 21.52 -21.34 56.99
N GLN A 182 22.52 -22.21 56.78
CA GLN A 182 23.68 -22.32 57.66
C GLN A 182 24.49 -21.00 57.73
N ALA A 183 24.62 -20.27 56.62
CA ALA A 183 25.24 -18.96 56.60
C ALA A 183 24.46 -17.93 57.42
N ARG A 184 23.12 -17.92 57.31
CA ARG A 184 22.23 -17.05 58.12
C ARG A 184 22.31 -17.37 59.60
N ASP A 185 22.26 -18.66 59.95
CA ASP A 185 22.36 -19.12 61.34
C ASP A 185 23.71 -18.71 61.94
N THR A 186 24.81 -18.81 61.18
CA THR A 186 26.15 -18.38 61.62
C THR A 186 26.21 -16.86 61.88
N GLN A 187 25.57 -16.05 61.03
CA GLN A 187 25.49 -14.60 61.24
C GLN A 187 24.64 -14.25 62.48
N GLN A 188 23.52 -14.93 62.69
CA GLN A 188 22.67 -14.75 63.87
C GLN A 188 23.42 -15.15 65.16
N GLN A 189 24.18 -16.25 65.12
CA GLN A 189 25.01 -16.68 66.23
C GLN A 189 26.06 -15.62 66.58
N ALA A 190 26.76 -15.08 65.58
CA ALA A 190 27.75 -14.02 65.79
C ALA A 190 27.12 -12.75 66.41
N ALA A 191 25.91 -12.37 65.97
CA ALA A 191 25.18 -11.23 66.53
C ALA A 191 24.77 -11.46 67.99
N LEU A 192 24.26 -12.65 68.33
CA LEU A 192 23.93 -13.02 69.72
C LEU A 192 25.18 -13.07 70.60
N GLN A 193 26.31 -13.58 70.10
CA GLN A 193 27.58 -13.57 70.82
C GLN A 193 28.09 -12.15 71.11
N GLN A 194 27.96 -11.22 70.15
CA GLN A 194 28.29 -9.81 70.36
C GLN A 194 27.40 -9.17 71.44
N ARG A 195 26.08 -9.39 71.38
CA ARG A 195 25.13 -8.88 72.38
C ARG A 195 25.38 -9.47 73.77
N LEU A 196 25.77 -10.74 73.85
CA LEU A 196 26.15 -11.40 75.09
C LEU A 196 27.45 -10.82 75.67
N ALA A 197 28.44 -10.52 74.82
CA ALA A 197 29.67 -9.85 75.24
C ALA A 197 29.38 -8.42 75.74
N GLU A 198 28.49 -7.68 75.08
CA GLU A 198 28.08 -6.34 75.50
C GLU A 198 27.35 -6.34 76.84
N THR A 199 26.35 -7.20 77.01
CA THR A 199 25.61 -7.35 78.28
C THR A 199 26.53 -7.79 79.42
N SER A 200 27.46 -8.71 79.16
CA SER A 200 28.48 -9.13 80.15
C SER A 200 29.40 -7.98 80.54
N ARG A 201 29.81 -7.14 79.59
CA ARG A 201 30.61 -5.93 79.85
C ARG A 201 29.84 -4.92 80.70
N ARG A 202 28.58 -4.63 80.36
CA ARG A 202 27.71 -3.70 81.14
C ARG A 202 27.50 -4.18 82.57
N LEU A 203 27.34 -5.47 82.76
CA LEU A 203 27.22 -6.08 84.08
C LEU A 203 28.52 -5.97 84.89
N GLY A 204 29.68 -6.04 84.23
CA GLY A 204 30.99 -5.83 84.86
C GLY A 204 31.33 -4.37 85.19
N GLU A 205 30.70 -3.40 84.53
CA GLU A 205 30.83 -1.95 84.83
C GLU A 205 30.08 -1.56 86.12
N LEU A 206 29.11 -2.38 86.57
CA LEU A 206 28.36 -2.15 87.80
C LEU A 206 29.11 -2.69 89.04
N PRO A 207 29.03 -1.99 90.20
CA PRO A 207 29.69 -2.44 91.43
C PRO A 207 29.19 -3.85 91.88
N PRO A 208 30.04 -4.62 92.57
CA PRO A 208 29.72 -5.99 92.98
C PRO A 208 28.56 -6.06 93.98
N ASP A 209 27.87 -7.20 93.99
CA ASP A 209 26.66 -7.46 94.79
C ASP A 209 26.79 -6.99 96.24
N GLY A 210 25.87 -6.12 96.67
CA GLY A 210 25.73 -5.69 98.05
C GLY A 210 24.37 -6.01 98.68
N LEU A 211 23.40 -6.47 97.88
CA LEU A 211 22.01 -6.73 98.30
C LEU A 211 21.54 -8.09 97.78
N ALA A 212 21.00 -8.93 98.65
CA ALA A 212 20.40 -10.22 98.30
C ALA A 212 18.88 -10.09 98.13
N LEU A 213 18.45 -9.20 97.24
CA LEU A 213 17.04 -8.92 96.97
C LEU A 213 16.67 -9.34 95.54
N ASP A 214 15.47 -9.87 95.36
CA ASP A 214 14.91 -10.14 94.03
C ASP A 214 14.33 -8.86 93.39
N ALA A 215 13.93 -8.95 92.11
CA ALA A 215 13.45 -7.79 91.35
C ALA A 215 12.18 -7.14 91.96
N GLU A 216 11.30 -7.95 92.56
CA GLU A 216 10.05 -7.49 93.15
C GLU A 216 10.32 -6.77 94.48
N GLN A 217 11.20 -7.32 95.31
CA GLN A 217 11.67 -6.74 96.56
C GLN A 217 12.42 -5.42 96.34
N VAL A 218 13.22 -5.31 95.27
CA VAL A 218 13.94 -4.07 94.93
C VAL A 218 12.98 -2.99 94.49
N SER A 219 11.99 -3.34 93.65
CA SER A 219 10.93 -2.43 93.23
C SER A 219 10.10 -1.93 94.42
N ALA A 220 9.72 -2.83 95.32
CA ALA A 220 9.02 -2.49 96.55
C ALA A 220 9.85 -1.56 97.46
N GLY A 221 11.16 -1.84 97.62
CA GLY A 221 12.08 -0.99 98.39
C GLY A 221 12.22 0.42 97.80
N LEU A 222 12.37 0.54 96.47
CA LEU A 222 12.41 1.84 95.78
C LEU A 222 11.08 2.61 95.94
N ALA A 223 9.94 1.92 95.88
CA ALA A 223 8.64 2.54 96.10
C ALA A 223 8.48 3.06 97.54
N GLN A 224 8.96 2.31 98.54
CA GLN A 224 9.00 2.74 99.94
C GLN A 224 9.87 3.99 100.13
N HIS A 225 11.08 4.01 99.54
CA HIS A 225 11.94 5.19 99.58
C HIS A 225 11.31 6.42 98.91
N ALA A 226 10.64 6.23 97.77
CA ALA A 226 9.93 7.30 97.06
C ALA A 226 8.80 7.89 97.92
N ALA A 227 7.98 7.04 98.55
CA ALA A 227 6.90 7.47 99.45
C ALA A 227 7.44 8.21 100.69
N ALA A 228 8.55 7.74 101.27
CA ALA A 228 9.17 8.33 102.44
C ALA A 228 9.96 9.63 102.16
N ARG A 229 10.25 9.97 100.89
CA ARG A 229 11.14 11.08 100.53
C ARG A 229 10.65 12.45 101.04
N ALA A 230 9.36 12.75 100.90
CA ALA A 230 8.79 14.03 101.36
C ALA A 230 8.87 14.17 102.89
N LEU A 231 8.58 13.09 103.61
CA LEU A 231 8.68 13.05 105.07
C LEU A 231 10.14 13.14 105.55
N ARG A 232 11.10 12.51 104.86
CA ARG A 232 12.54 12.64 105.13
C ARG A 232 13.02 14.09 104.99
N GLN A 233 12.56 14.82 103.97
CA GLN A 233 12.86 16.25 103.80
C GLN A 233 12.24 17.11 104.90
N GLN A 234 11.01 16.81 105.33
CA GLN A 234 10.35 17.49 106.45
C GLN A 234 11.11 17.24 107.77
N LEU A 235 11.58 16.02 108.01
CA LEU A 235 12.39 15.67 109.18
C LEU A 235 13.70 16.48 109.22
N ALA A 236 14.40 16.58 108.09
CA ALA A 236 15.61 17.40 107.96
C ALA A 236 15.36 18.88 108.30
N ALA A 237 14.26 19.44 107.78
CA ALA A 237 13.88 20.83 108.04
C ALA A 237 13.51 21.08 109.52
N LEU A 238 12.78 20.15 110.15
CA LEU A 238 12.39 20.26 111.56
C LEU A 238 13.60 20.13 112.50
N HIS A 239 14.55 19.24 112.19
CA HIS A 239 15.79 19.10 112.96
C HIS A 239 16.60 20.41 112.95
N GLY A 240 16.74 21.04 111.79
CA GLY A 240 17.41 22.33 111.64
C GLY A 240 16.74 23.49 112.39
N GLN A 241 15.45 23.38 112.73
CA GLN A 241 14.71 24.41 113.49
C GLN A 241 14.72 24.15 115.01
N LEU A 242 14.60 22.89 115.45
CA LEU A 242 14.56 22.52 116.87
C LEU A 242 15.91 22.69 117.57
N GLN A 243 17.01 22.41 116.88
CA GLN A 243 18.37 22.50 117.45
C GLN A 243 18.73 23.92 117.97
N PRO A 244 18.58 25.01 117.18
CA PRO A 244 18.84 26.37 117.67
C PRO A 244 17.84 26.84 118.75
N LEU A 245 16.57 26.41 118.66
CA LEU A 245 15.55 26.74 119.67
C LEU A 245 15.87 26.14 121.04
N SER A 246 16.26 24.87 121.10
CA SER A 246 16.65 24.21 122.34
C SER A 246 17.87 24.86 123.00
N GLN A 247 18.82 25.34 122.21
CA GLN A 247 19.98 26.10 122.70
C GLN A 247 19.58 27.48 123.24
N ARG A 248 18.64 28.18 122.59
CA ARG A 248 18.16 29.49 123.07
C ARG A 248 17.36 29.37 124.38
N LEU A 249 16.53 28.33 124.51
CA LEU A 249 15.77 28.06 125.73
C LEU A 249 16.67 27.72 126.92
N SER A 250 17.76 26.98 126.72
CA SER A 250 18.72 26.69 127.78
C SER A 250 19.49 27.94 128.24
N GLN A 251 19.87 28.83 127.31
CA GLN A 251 20.46 30.13 127.62
C GLN A 251 19.53 31.02 128.45
N LEU A 252 18.25 31.14 128.06
CA LEU A 252 17.25 31.92 128.80
C LEU A 252 16.96 31.32 130.18
N HIS A 253 17.01 29.98 130.32
CA HIS A 253 16.85 29.36 131.63
C HIS A 253 17.99 29.69 132.59
N ALA A 254 19.24 29.66 132.10
CA ALA A 254 20.42 30.04 132.89
C ALA A 254 20.40 31.54 133.24
N ALA A 255 20.04 32.41 132.29
CA ALA A 255 19.88 33.85 132.53
C ALA A 255 18.81 34.14 133.60
N GLY A 256 17.66 33.47 133.52
CA GLY A 256 16.59 33.62 134.52
C GLY A 256 17.01 33.20 135.93
N GLN A 257 17.79 32.11 136.08
CA GLN A 257 18.32 31.69 137.38
C GLN A 257 19.30 32.72 137.97
N ALA A 258 20.17 33.29 137.13
CA ALA A 258 21.10 34.34 137.57
C ALA A 258 20.34 35.61 138.01
N SER A 259 19.34 36.04 137.23
CA SER A 259 18.48 37.18 137.57
C SER A 259 17.68 36.97 138.85
N GLN A 260 17.26 35.74 139.16
CA GLN A 260 16.55 35.41 140.41
C GLN A 260 17.46 35.55 141.64
N GLN A 261 18.70 35.04 141.54
CA GLN A 261 19.70 35.14 142.63
C GLN A 261 20.08 36.60 142.92
N GLU A 262 20.22 37.42 141.88
CA GLU A 262 20.53 38.85 142.06
C GLU A 262 19.35 39.60 142.69
N GLN A 263 18.10 39.20 142.39
CA GLN A 263 16.91 39.76 143.04
C GLN A 263 16.91 39.49 144.54
N GLU A 264 17.10 38.22 144.95
CA GLU A 264 17.17 37.83 146.37
C GLU A 264 18.26 38.60 147.12
N ARG A 265 19.41 38.81 146.47
CA ARG A 265 20.53 39.59 147.02
C ARG A 265 20.19 41.06 147.19
N LEU A 266 19.57 41.69 146.20
CA LEU A 266 19.15 43.10 146.26
C LEU A 266 18.02 43.30 147.29
N GLU A 267 17.07 42.38 147.40
CA GLU A 267 16.01 42.40 148.41
C GLU A 267 16.56 42.27 149.83
N ALA A 268 17.51 41.35 150.06
CA ALA A 268 18.19 41.20 151.34
C ALA A 268 18.98 42.48 151.70
N THR A 269 19.68 43.06 150.72
CA THR A 269 20.42 44.32 150.90
C THR A 269 19.46 45.47 151.25
N LEU A 270 18.33 45.58 150.53
CA LEU A 270 17.32 46.59 150.78
C LEU A 270 16.70 46.43 152.18
N ALA A 271 16.41 45.19 152.62
CA ALA A 271 15.90 44.90 153.94
C ALA A 271 16.89 45.30 155.05
N GLN A 272 18.18 44.96 154.88
CA GLN A 272 19.24 45.35 155.81
C GLN A 272 19.38 46.87 155.89
N ARG A 273 19.33 47.58 154.75
CA ARG A 273 19.41 49.06 154.70
C ARG A 273 18.19 49.71 155.37
N ARG A 274 16.99 49.17 155.19
CA ARG A 274 15.77 49.64 155.87
C ARG A 274 15.86 49.48 157.39
N GLN A 275 16.39 48.35 157.86
CA GLN A 275 16.59 48.10 159.29
C GLN A 275 17.62 49.06 159.89
N ALA A 276 18.77 49.24 159.24
CA ALA A 276 19.79 50.20 159.67
C ALA A 276 19.27 51.64 159.66
N TYR A 277 18.50 52.02 158.65
CA TYR A 277 17.82 53.32 158.59
C TYR A 277 16.88 53.50 159.79
N LYS A 278 16.06 52.49 160.11
CA LYS A 278 15.11 52.54 161.23
C LYS A 278 15.82 52.71 162.57
N GLU A 279 16.88 51.95 162.83
CA GLU A 279 17.67 52.01 164.06
C GLU A 279 18.37 53.38 164.22
N LYS A 280 19.07 53.84 163.18
CA LYS A 280 19.78 55.12 163.20
C LYS A 280 18.85 56.31 163.29
N ASN A 281 17.69 56.25 162.62
CA ASN A 281 16.69 57.30 162.69
C ASN A 281 16.01 57.38 164.07
N GLN A 282 15.84 56.25 164.75
CA GLN A 282 15.38 56.22 166.14
C GLN A 282 16.42 56.86 167.06
N GLN A 283 17.69 56.45 166.97
CA GLN A 283 18.78 57.06 167.74
C GLN A 283 18.91 58.56 167.49
N PHE A 284 18.77 58.99 166.23
CA PHE A 284 18.75 60.40 165.86
C PHE A 284 17.62 61.15 166.58
N SER A 285 16.42 60.57 166.60
CA SER A 285 15.24 61.15 167.24
C SER A 285 15.41 61.26 168.76
N ASP A 286 15.93 60.20 169.40
CA ASP A 286 16.17 60.16 170.85
C ASP A 286 17.23 61.19 171.28
N VAL A 287 18.34 61.28 170.55
CA VAL A 287 19.42 62.25 170.83
C VAL A 287 18.97 63.69 170.55
N LYS A 288 18.13 63.90 169.53
CA LYS A 288 17.53 65.21 169.26
C LYS A 288 16.66 65.66 170.43
N ALA A 289 15.83 64.78 170.98
CA ALA A 289 15.00 65.08 172.15
C ALA A 289 15.85 65.41 173.39
N LEU A 290 16.94 64.68 173.63
CA LEU A 290 17.90 64.96 174.71
C LEU A 290 18.53 66.37 174.59
N CYS A 291 18.96 66.75 173.39
CA CYS A 291 19.53 68.09 173.15
C CYS A 291 18.52 69.21 173.44
N GLU A 292 17.24 69.00 173.13
CA GLU A 292 16.17 69.97 173.42
C GLU A 292 15.92 70.13 174.93
N MET A 293 16.01 69.04 175.69
CA MET A 293 15.90 69.07 177.15
C MET A 293 17.10 69.79 177.80
N GLU A 294 18.33 69.53 177.35
CA GLU A 294 19.53 70.20 177.86
C GLU A 294 19.51 71.71 177.63
N ALA A 295 19.07 72.15 176.44
CA ALA A 295 18.92 73.57 176.14
C ALA A 295 17.93 74.28 177.08
N ARG A 296 16.91 73.55 177.56
CA ARG A 296 15.90 74.09 178.48
C ARG A 296 16.40 74.17 179.92
N ILE A 297 17.26 73.25 180.34
CA ILE A 297 17.89 73.23 181.67
C ILE A 297 18.90 74.38 181.81
N ALA A 298 19.72 74.64 180.79
CA ALA A 298 20.71 75.72 180.80
C ALA A 298 20.08 77.12 180.98
N GLY A 299 18.83 77.33 180.55
CA GLY A 299 18.14 78.62 180.67
C GLY A 299 17.78 79.06 182.10
N LEU A 300 17.90 78.19 183.12
CA LEU A 300 17.43 78.44 184.50
C LEU A 300 18.53 78.79 185.51
N GLU A 301 19.80 78.92 185.10
CA GLU A 301 20.92 79.22 186.00
C GLU A 301 20.89 80.64 186.60
N ALA A 302 20.42 81.64 185.84
CA ALA A 302 20.44 83.04 186.27
C ALA A 302 19.55 83.33 187.50
N GLU A 303 18.48 82.56 187.69
CA GLU A 303 17.56 82.70 188.83
C GLU A 303 18.11 82.04 190.11
N ARG A 304 19.00 81.03 190.00
CA ARG A 304 19.61 80.35 191.15
C ARG A 304 20.65 81.19 191.90
N ALA A 305 21.28 82.14 191.20
CA ALA A 305 22.37 82.95 191.77
C ALA A 305 21.90 84.05 192.75
N ARG A 306 20.59 84.34 192.85
CA ARG A 306 20.05 85.48 193.63
C ARG A 306 19.61 85.18 195.08
N LEU A 307 19.93 84.01 195.65
CA LEU A 307 19.52 83.60 197.00
C LEU A 307 20.55 83.97 198.09
N GLN A 308 20.12 84.68 199.15
CA GLN A 308 20.96 85.01 200.33
C GLN A 308 20.41 84.42 201.65
N PRO A 309 21.27 83.93 202.57
CA PRO A 309 20.84 83.26 203.80
C PRO A 309 20.10 84.21 204.75
N GLY A 310 18.90 83.81 205.21
CA GLY A 310 18.12 84.55 206.22
C GLY A 310 17.12 85.57 205.67
N SER A 311 17.04 85.76 204.35
CA SER A 311 16.05 86.63 203.69
C SER A 311 15.10 85.82 202.78
N PRO A 312 13.81 86.18 202.66
CA PRO A 312 12.82 85.41 201.89
C PRO A 312 13.08 85.46 200.37
N CYS A 313 13.01 84.30 199.72
CA CYS A 313 13.23 84.09 198.28
C CYS A 313 12.11 84.71 197.39
N PRO A 314 12.43 85.32 196.22
CA PRO A 314 11.42 85.91 195.31
C PRO A 314 10.57 84.88 194.55
N LEU A 315 10.94 83.59 194.54
CA LEU A 315 10.19 82.53 193.86
C LEU A 315 9.34 81.67 194.81
N CYS A 316 9.57 81.71 196.12
CA CYS A 316 8.79 80.89 197.05
C CYS A 316 8.64 81.44 198.47
N GLY A 317 9.27 82.57 198.82
CA GLY A 317 9.17 83.16 200.16
C GLY A 317 9.81 82.34 201.29
N SER A 318 10.42 81.18 201.01
CA SER A 318 11.06 80.32 202.00
C SER A 318 12.40 80.87 202.48
N ALA A 319 12.67 80.80 203.78
CA ALA A 319 13.95 81.18 204.40
C ALA A 319 14.96 80.01 204.49
N GLN A 320 14.59 78.80 204.05
CA GLN A 320 15.45 77.61 204.03
C GLN A 320 15.38 76.88 202.68
N HIS A 321 16.55 76.55 202.12
CA HIS A 321 16.73 75.78 200.89
C HIS A 321 17.84 74.73 201.07
N PRO A 322 17.52 73.46 201.29
CA PRO A 322 18.52 72.42 201.54
C PRO A 322 19.28 71.94 200.29
N ALA A 323 18.88 72.34 199.07
CA ALA A 323 19.40 71.77 197.82
C ALA A 323 20.16 72.77 196.91
N VAL A 324 20.70 73.86 197.45
CA VAL A 324 21.46 74.85 196.64
C VAL A 324 22.87 74.37 196.29
N ALA A 325 23.46 73.47 197.09
CA ALA A 325 24.82 72.98 196.89
C ALA A 325 24.97 71.90 195.79
N GLU A 326 23.89 71.21 195.40
CA GLU A 326 23.98 70.07 194.46
C GLU A 326 23.87 70.46 192.97
N TYR A 327 23.52 71.71 192.64
CA TYR A 327 23.23 72.13 191.26
C TYR A 327 24.33 72.95 190.56
N GLN A 328 25.54 73.01 191.11
CA GLN A 328 26.65 73.82 190.55
C GLN A 328 27.52 73.12 189.48
N ALA A 329 27.16 71.92 189.01
CA ALA A 329 27.91 71.25 187.95
C ALA A 329 27.00 70.70 186.84
N LEU A 330 26.81 71.46 185.76
CA LEU A 330 26.29 70.99 184.48
C LEU A 330 27.21 71.51 183.36
N VAL A 331 27.84 70.58 182.61
CA VAL A 331 28.74 70.89 181.48
C VAL A 331 28.00 70.67 180.17
N SER A 332 27.97 71.68 179.29
CA SER A 332 27.28 71.67 177.98
C SER A 332 28.19 71.25 176.81
N GLY A 333 27.72 70.35 175.91
CA GLY A 333 28.27 70.24 174.53
C GLY A 333 28.30 68.87 173.83
N VAL A 334 28.22 67.74 174.52
CA VAL A 334 28.48 66.40 173.91
C VAL A 334 27.32 65.90 173.03
N ASN A 335 26.06 66.19 173.41
CA ASN A 335 24.91 65.62 172.72
C ASN A 335 24.60 66.27 171.36
N GLN A 336 24.96 67.55 171.16
CA GLN A 336 24.76 68.25 169.88
C GLN A 336 25.61 67.66 168.74
N ALA A 337 26.89 67.39 168.98
CA ALA A 337 27.77 66.76 167.98
C ALA A 337 27.28 65.36 167.57
N ARG A 338 26.68 64.62 168.53
CA ARG A 338 26.12 63.29 168.28
C ARG A 338 24.88 63.34 167.39
N ARG A 339 24.03 64.36 167.53
CA ARG A 339 22.84 64.57 166.68
C ARG A 339 23.22 64.77 165.21
N ASP A 340 24.16 65.67 164.93
CA ASP A 340 24.52 66.06 163.56
C ASP A 340 25.28 64.94 162.80
N ALA A 341 25.99 64.07 163.54
CA ALA A 341 26.56 62.85 163.00
C ALA A 341 25.46 61.86 162.57
N LEU A 342 24.46 61.63 163.44
CA LEU A 342 23.35 60.73 163.17
C LEU A 342 22.45 61.23 162.01
N GLU A 343 22.24 62.53 161.85
CA GLU A 343 21.45 63.08 160.71
C GLU A 343 22.09 62.74 159.35
N ARG A 344 23.42 62.86 159.26
CA ARG A 344 24.18 62.54 158.05
C ARG A 344 24.10 61.05 157.72
N GLU A 345 24.24 60.19 158.72
CA GLU A 345 24.12 58.74 158.54
C GLU A 345 22.72 58.33 158.05
N VAL A 346 21.65 58.93 158.59
CA VAL A 346 20.27 58.65 158.17
C VAL A 346 20.02 59.06 156.71
N LYS A 347 20.51 60.23 156.28
CA LYS A 347 20.39 60.67 154.87
C LYS A 347 21.15 59.75 153.91
N GLN A 348 22.39 59.36 154.24
CA GLN A 348 23.16 58.42 153.43
C GLN A 348 22.48 57.06 153.30
N LEU A 349 21.87 56.55 154.38
CA LEU A 349 21.11 55.30 154.33
C LEU A 349 19.84 55.39 153.48
N ALA A 350 19.17 56.56 153.44
CA ALA A 350 18.00 56.78 152.58
C ALA A 350 18.35 56.78 151.09
N GLU A 351 19.42 57.48 150.69
CA GLU A 351 19.91 57.49 149.30
C GLU A 351 20.40 56.11 148.85
N ALA A 352 21.17 55.42 149.69
CA ALA A 352 21.61 54.06 149.43
C ALA A 352 20.43 53.08 149.29
N GLY A 353 19.37 53.25 150.09
CA GLY A 353 18.15 52.45 149.97
C GLY A 353 17.36 52.72 148.68
N ALA A 354 17.34 53.96 148.20
CA ALA A 354 16.68 54.33 146.95
C ALA A 354 17.41 53.77 145.71
N LEU A 355 18.75 53.77 145.71
CA LEU A 355 19.57 53.16 144.66
C LEU A 355 19.29 51.66 144.50
N VAL A 356 19.37 50.90 145.60
CA VAL A 356 19.12 49.45 145.60
C VAL A 356 17.68 49.14 145.15
N ARG A 357 16.70 49.98 145.52
CA ARG A 357 15.32 49.85 145.03
C ARG A 357 15.22 50.07 143.52
N GLY A 358 15.93 51.05 142.97
CA GLY A 358 15.97 51.30 141.53
C GLY A 358 16.61 50.16 140.74
N GLU A 359 17.69 49.58 141.27
CA GLU A 359 18.33 48.38 140.72
C GLU A 359 17.38 47.18 140.72
N LEU A 360 16.63 46.98 141.81
CA LEU A 360 15.63 45.91 141.91
C LEU A 360 14.49 46.07 140.88
N ASP A 361 13.95 47.29 140.72
CA ASP A 361 12.87 47.55 139.76
C ASP A 361 13.33 47.35 138.29
N ALA A 362 14.59 47.66 137.98
CA ALA A 362 15.17 47.40 136.67
C ALA A 362 15.32 45.89 136.39
N LEU A 363 15.80 45.14 137.39
CA LEU A 363 15.95 43.69 137.32
C LEU A 363 14.59 42.97 137.16
N LEU A 364 13.55 43.41 137.87
CA LEU A 364 12.19 42.88 137.73
C LEU A 364 11.62 43.06 136.31
N LYS A 365 11.86 44.23 135.69
CA LYS A 365 11.46 44.47 134.29
C LYS A 365 12.22 43.58 133.31
N GLN A 366 13.49 43.32 133.57
CA GLN A 366 14.30 42.41 132.76
C GLN A 366 13.79 40.97 132.87
N GLN A 367 13.54 40.47 134.09
CA GLN A 367 12.96 39.14 134.31
C GLN A 367 11.60 38.97 133.60
N GLN A 368 10.75 40.00 133.62
CA GLN A 368 9.46 39.97 132.93
C GLN A 368 9.63 39.78 131.40
N LYS A 369 10.59 40.48 130.78
CA LYS A 369 10.89 40.33 129.35
C LYS A 369 11.43 38.93 129.02
N GLU A 370 12.41 38.46 129.80
CA GLU A 370 13.00 37.11 129.65
C GLU A 370 11.94 36.02 129.81
N ALA A 371 11.00 36.19 130.75
CA ALA A 371 9.87 35.27 130.95
C ALA A 371 8.92 35.22 129.74
N THR A 372 8.59 36.38 129.15
CA THR A 372 7.75 36.43 127.94
C THR A 372 8.44 35.82 126.71
N GLU A 373 9.74 36.07 126.52
CA GLU A 373 10.52 35.47 125.44
C GLU A 373 10.57 33.94 125.61
N LYS A 374 10.89 33.47 126.83
CA LYS A 374 10.91 32.04 127.16
C LYS A 374 9.57 31.36 126.91
N ALA A 375 8.45 31.98 127.31
CA ALA A 375 7.11 31.44 127.06
C ALA A 375 6.82 31.29 125.56
N SER A 376 7.19 32.29 124.75
CA SER A 376 6.99 32.25 123.30
C SER A 376 7.82 31.15 122.63
N LEU A 377 9.07 30.95 123.06
CA LEU A 377 9.96 29.92 122.53
C LEU A 377 9.53 28.52 122.95
N LEU A 378 9.02 28.34 124.18
CA LEU A 378 8.44 27.07 124.63
C LEU A 378 7.21 26.68 123.80
N GLN A 379 6.36 27.65 123.43
CA GLN A 379 5.21 27.39 122.56
C GLN A 379 5.66 26.98 121.14
N GLN A 380 6.71 27.62 120.60
CA GLN A 380 7.31 27.24 119.32
C GLN A 380 7.95 25.84 119.38
N GLU A 381 8.68 25.53 120.45
CA GLU A 381 9.27 24.21 120.67
C GLU A 381 8.19 23.12 120.74
N GLN A 382 7.08 23.35 121.45
CA GLN A 382 5.95 22.42 121.52
C GLN A 382 5.33 22.16 120.14
N ALA A 383 5.09 23.21 119.35
CA ALA A 383 4.52 23.08 118.01
C ALA A 383 5.46 22.36 117.02
N LEU A 384 6.77 22.58 117.12
CA LEU A 384 7.74 21.86 116.31
C LEU A 384 7.92 20.41 116.77
N THR A 385 7.86 20.15 118.08
CA THR A 385 7.94 18.81 118.65
C THR A 385 6.72 17.96 118.26
N SER A 386 5.53 18.53 118.21
CA SER A 386 4.34 17.81 117.73
C SER A 386 4.44 17.49 116.23
N ARG A 387 4.98 18.41 115.41
CA ARG A 387 5.24 18.16 113.99
C ARG A 387 6.36 17.13 113.78
N TRP A 388 7.35 17.10 114.65
CA TRP A 388 8.39 16.07 114.69
C TRP A 388 7.79 14.69 114.94
N GLN A 389 6.96 14.55 115.98
CA GLN A 389 6.26 13.29 116.29
C GLN A 389 5.38 12.81 115.14
N ALA A 390 4.64 13.71 114.49
CA ALA A 390 3.82 13.36 113.33
C ALA A 390 4.66 12.88 112.13
N THR A 391 5.77 13.56 111.82
CA THR A 391 6.68 13.18 110.73
C THR A 391 7.32 11.82 110.98
N ILE A 392 7.73 11.56 112.23
CA ILE A 392 8.36 10.31 112.64
C ILE A 392 7.38 9.14 112.65
N ALA A 393 6.15 9.35 113.12
CA ALA A 393 5.09 8.35 113.01
C ALA A 393 4.77 8.01 111.54
N GLY A 394 4.78 9.01 110.65
CA GLY A 394 4.61 8.79 109.21
C GLY A 394 5.78 8.04 108.54
N LEU A 395 7.00 8.17 109.09
CA LEU A 395 8.19 7.44 108.65
C LEU A 395 8.33 6.06 109.33
N ASN A 396 7.53 5.77 110.36
CA ASN A 396 7.62 4.58 111.21
C ASN A 396 9.05 4.34 111.76
N ILE A 397 9.65 5.39 112.31
CA ILE A 397 10.99 5.36 112.92
C ILE A 397 10.91 5.82 114.39
N ASP A 398 11.94 5.55 115.18
CA ASP A 398 12.03 5.96 116.59
C ASP A 398 13.25 6.88 116.79
N LEU A 399 13.25 8.06 116.18
CA LEU A 399 14.33 9.05 116.33
C LEU A 399 13.87 10.22 117.19
N THR A 400 14.79 10.77 117.97
CA THR A 400 14.59 11.99 118.76
C THR A 400 15.33 13.16 118.10
N PRO A 401 14.93 14.42 118.36
CA PRO A 401 15.62 15.58 117.79
C PRO A 401 17.11 15.70 118.15
N LYS A 402 17.60 14.89 119.10
CA LYS A 402 19.00 14.87 119.58
C LYS A 402 19.87 13.84 118.86
N ASP A 403 19.27 12.93 118.09
CA ASP A 403 19.99 11.88 117.37
C ASP A 403 20.65 12.43 116.08
N ASP A 404 21.52 11.63 115.46
CA ASP A 404 22.22 11.99 114.22
C ASP A 404 21.31 11.82 112.98
N ILE A 405 20.43 12.81 112.79
CA ILE A 405 19.49 12.86 111.66
C ILE A 405 20.22 12.99 110.31
N PRO A 406 21.27 13.82 110.15
CA PRO A 406 22.04 13.87 108.91
C PRO A 406 22.68 12.52 108.54
N GLY A 407 23.25 11.80 109.51
CA GLY A 407 23.81 10.46 109.30
C GLY A 407 22.75 9.45 108.85
N TRP A 408 21.58 9.44 109.48
CA TRP A 408 20.46 8.60 109.07
C TRP A 408 19.96 8.92 107.65
N LEU A 409 19.81 10.21 107.30
CA LEU A 409 19.37 10.64 105.97
C LEU A 409 20.34 10.19 104.87
N ASN A 410 21.65 10.32 105.10
CA ASN A 410 22.67 9.85 104.19
C ASN A 410 22.62 8.32 104.01
N ALA A 411 22.48 7.56 105.10
CA ALA A 411 22.33 6.11 105.04
C ALA A 411 21.09 5.69 104.21
N GLN A 412 19.98 6.41 104.33
CA GLN A 412 18.77 6.17 103.54
C GLN A 412 18.94 6.53 102.05
N GLN A 413 19.74 7.55 101.72
CA GLN A 413 20.07 7.90 100.34
C GLN A 413 21.02 6.88 99.70
N GLU A 414 22.04 6.43 100.43
CA GLU A 414 22.93 5.36 99.98
C GLU A 414 22.18 4.05 99.74
N HIS A 415 21.24 3.70 100.63
CA HIS A 415 20.42 2.50 100.44
C HIS A 415 19.56 2.59 99.18
N GLU A 416 18.92 3.73 98.94
CA GLU A 416 18.16 3.98 97.71
C GLU A 416 19.03 3.89 96.45
N GLN A 417 20.25 4.45 96.47
CA GLN A 417 21.20 4.36 95.36
C GLN A 417 21.65 2.91 95.09
N ARG A 418 21.91 2.13 96.16
CA ARG A 418 22.24 0.70 96.03
C ARG A 418 21.08 -0.10 95.43
N LEU A 419 19.83 0.22 95.78
CA LEU A 419 18.65 -0.42 95.18
C LEU A 419 18.53 -0.12 93.68
N TYR A 420 18.76 1.12 93.24
CA TYR A 420 18.78 1.46 91.80
C TYR A 420 19.88 0.72 91.04
N GLN A 421 21.10 0.65 91.60
CA GLN A 421 22.21 -0.09 91.00
C GLN A 421 21.89 -1.60 90.90
N HIS A 422 21.27 -2.16 91.94
CA HIS A 422 20.84 -3.56 91.95
C HIS A 422 19.72 -3.84 90.94
N GLN A 423 18.76 -2.93 90.76
CA GLN A 423 17.73 -3.03 89.72
C GLN A 423 18.36 -3.08 88.32
N GLN A 424 19.33 -2.22 88.03
CA GLN A 424 20.05 -2.22 86.75
C GLN A 424 20.81 -3.53 86.55
N ARG A 425 21.48 -4.04 87.59
CA ARG A 425 22.18 -5.32 87.56
C ARG A 425 21.24 -6.48 87.25
N LEU A 426 20.10 -6.58 87.92
CA LEU A 426 19.08 -7.61 87.66
C LEU A 426 18.53 -7.54 86.22
N ALA A 427 18.32 -6.34 85.68
CA ALA A 427 17.88 -6.17 84.30
C ALA A 427 18.92 -6.67 83.29
N TRP A 428 20.21 -6.33 83.49
CA TRP A 428 21.29 -6.84 82.64
C TRP A 428 21.50 -8.35 82.79
N GLN A 429 21.35 -8.91 84.00
CA GLN A 429 21.38 -10.36 84.24
C GLN A 429 20.28 -11.09 83.48
N ALA A 430 19.04 -10.59 83.54
CA ALA A 430 17.93 -11.15 82.79
C ALA A 430 18.18 -11.13 81.27
N GLN A 431 18.69 -10.01 80.73
CA GLN A 431 19.01 -9.89 79.31
C GLN A 431 20.17 -10.81 78.89
N GLN A 432 21.18 -11.00 79.75
CA GLN A 432 22.28 -11.93 79.53
C GLN A 432 21.78 -13.38 79.48
N GLN A 433 20.91 -13.78 80.41
CA GLN A 433 20.30 -15.11 80.46
C GLN A 433 19.43 -15.39 79.23
N GLU A 434 18.61 -14.43 78.81
CA GLU A 434 17.80 -14.55 77.59
C GLU A 434 18.69 -14.74 76.35
N CYS A 435 19.75 -13.93 76.23
CA CYS A 435 20.69 -14.01 75.12
C CYS A 435 21.47 -15.34 75.13
N GLN A 436 21.81 -15.88 76.31
CA GLN A 436 22.44 -17.19 76.48
C GLN A 436 21.51 -18.33 76.03
N GLN A 437 20.24 -18.29 76.42
CA GLN A 437 19.25 -19.30 76.02
C GLN A 437 19.02 -19.29 74.50
N GLN A 438 18.86 -18.10 73.90
CA GLN A 438 18.71 -17.95 72.45
C GLN A 438 19.95 -18.48 71.70
N LEU A 439 21.15 -18.21 72.21
CA LEU A 439 22.39 -18.71 71.63
C LEU A 439 22.48 -20.24 71.71
N GLN A 440 22.16 -20.83 72.85
CA GLN A 440 22.16 -22.30 73.02
C GLN A 440 21.14 -22.98 72.10
N GLN A 441 19.92 -22.43 72.00
CA GLN A 441 18.89 -22.97 71.12
C GLN A 441 19.33 -22.92 69.65
N LEU A 442 19.85 -21.78 69.19
CA LEU A 442 20.35 -21.62 67.82
C LEU A 442 21.51 -22.56 67.52
N GLN A 443 22.45 -22.74 68.46
CA GLN A 443 23.56 -23.69 68.32
C GLN A 443 23.07 -25.14 68.19
N GLN A 444 22.04 -25.52 68.96
CA GLN A 444 21.46 -26.85 68.89
C GLN A 444 20.73 -27.08 67.55
N GLU A 445 19.95 -26.11 67.08
CA GLU A 445 19.29 -26.17 65.76
C GLU A 445 20.32 -26.25 64.62
N GLN A 446 21.39 -25.46 64.68
CA GLN A 446 22.46 -25.46 63.70
C GLN A 446 23.22 -26.81 63.69
N ALA A 447 23.45 -27.41 64.86
CA ALA A 447 24.07 -28.73 64.96
C ALA A 447 23.18 -29.83 64.39
N GLN A 448 21.86 -29.78 64.62
CA GLN A 448 20.90 -30.72 64.04
C GLN A 448 20.82 -30.59 62.52
N ARG A 449 20.72 -29.36 62.00
CA ARG A 449 20.67 -29.11 60.56
C ARG A 449 21.98 -29.51 59.86
N SER A 450 23.13 -29.22 60.47
CA SER A 450 24.43 -29.62 59.90
C SER A 450 24.62 -31.14 59.91
N ALA A 451 24.14 -31.84 60.94
CA ALA A 451 24.13 -33.30 60.98
C ALA A 451 23.19 -33.91 59.92
N ALA A 452 22.00 -33.34 59.72
CA ALA A 452 21.07 -33.77 58.69
C ALA A 452 21.67 -33.58 57.28
N LEU A 453 22.26 -32.41 57.00
CA LEU A 453 22.93 -32.15 55.73
C LEU A 453 24.14 -33.08 55.52
N ALA A 454 24.92 -33.36 56.57
CA ALA A 454 26.02 -34.32 56.50
C ALA A 454 25.53 -35.75 56.19
N ALA A 455 24.41 -36.18 56.77
CA ALA A 455 23.80 -37.48 56.49
C ALA A 455 23.26 -37.57 55.05
N GLU A 456 22.62 -36.51 54.55
CA GLU A 456 22.19 -36.43 53.15
C GLU A 456 23.38 -36.51 52.20
N LEU A 457 24.45 -35.72 52.43
CA LEU A 457 25.66 -35.75 51.61
C LEU A 457 26.36 -37.12 51.67
N ALA A 458 26.38 -37.78 52.82
CA ALA A 458 26.95 -39.11 52.98
C ALA A 458 26.20 -40.17 52.15
N ALA A 459 24.88 -40.04 51.97
CA ALA A 459 24.12 -40.91 51.07
C ALA A 459 24.60 -40.83 49.60
N PHE A 460 25.27 -39.74 49.24
CA PHE A 460 25.89 -39.51 47.93
C PHE A 460 27.41 -39.71 47.92
N ALA A 461 27.99 -40.28 49.00
CA ALA A 461 29.43 -40.42 49.22
C ALA A 461 30.20 -39.09 49.18
N LEU A 462 29.55 -38.00 49.64
CA LEU A 462 30.13 -36.67 49.74
C LEU A 462 30.33 -36.29 51.22
N SER A 463 31.37 -35.49 51.50
CA SER A 463 31.61 -34.91 52.82
C SER A 463 31.08 -33.47 52.90
N LEU A 464 30.62 -33.07 54.08
CA LEU A 464 30.21 -31.69 54.34
C LEU A 464 31.45 -30.77 54.25
N PRO A 465 31.48 -29.77 53.35
CA PRO A 465 32.58 -28.83 53.26
C PRO A 465 32.59 -27.87 54.45
N ALA A 466 33.76 -27.28 54.73
CA ALA A 466 33.84 -26.13 55.64
C ALA A 466 32.98 -24.98 55.11
N ALA A 467 32.38 -24.18 56.01
CA ALA A 467 31.43 -23.12 55.65
C ALA A 467 32.01 -22.12 54.63
N GLU A 468 33.31 -21.81 54.73
CA GLU A 468 34.01 -20.89 53.82
C GLU A 468 34.15 -21.45 52.38
N GLN A 469 34.17 -22.78 52.24
CA GLN A 469 34.36 -23.47 50.97
C GLN A 469 33.05 -23.94 50.34
N ALA A 470 31.91 -23.78 51.05
CA ALA A 470 30.60 -24.26 50.61
C ALA A 470 30.20 -23.72 49.21
N ALA A 471 30.48 -22.45 48.93
CA ALA A 471 30.16 -21.84 47.64
C ALA A 471 30.97 -22.46 46.48
N GLY A 472 32.29 -22.64 46.66
CA GLY A 472 33.14 -23.27 45.66
C GLY A 472 32.81 -24.75 45.47
N TRP A 473 32.50 -25.44 46.57
CA TRP A 473 32.06 -26.83 46.54
C TRP A 473 30.75 -27.02 45.77
N LEU A 474 29.74 -26.16 46.00
CA LEU A 474 28.48 -26.18 45.26
C LEU A 474 28.70 -25.92 43.76
N ALA A 475 29.50 -24.90 43.43
CA ALA A 475 29.81 -24.56 42.04
C ALA A 475 30.46 -25.73 41.29
N GLN A 476 31.39 -26.44 41.92
CA GLN A 476 32.02 -27.62 41.33
C GLN A 476 30.98 -28.73 41.02
N ARG A 477 30.05 -29.00 41.94
CA ARG A 477 28.99 -30.02 41.73
C ARG A 477 27.99 -29.59 40.65
N GLU A 478 27.70 -28.30 40.57
CA GLU A 478 26.88 -27.74 39.48
C GLU A 478 27.55 -27.87 38.12
N ASP A 479 28.86 -27.67 38.03
CA ASP A 479 29.63 -27.86 36.79
C ASP A 479 29.65 -29.33 36.35
N GLU A 480 29.85 -30.27 37.26
CA GLU A 480 29.79 -31.70 36.96
C GLU A 480 28.40 -32.13 36.48
N THR A 481 27.34 -31.62 37.11
CA THR A 481 25.95 -31.87 36.69
C THR A 481 25.67 -31.28 35.32
N ARG A 482 26.12 -30.04 35.04
CA ARG A 482 26.00 -29.40 33.73
C ARG A 482 26.77 -30.17 32.65
N GLY A 483 27.98 -30.64 32.96
CA GLY A 483 28.77 -31.47 32.05
C GLY A 483 28.08 -32.79 31.72
N TRP A 484 27.43 -33.41 32.72
CA TRP A 484 26.63 -34.62 32.50
C TRP A 484 25.41 -34.35 31.62
N GLN A 485 24.65 -33.28 31.89
CA GLN A 485 23.50 -32.88 31.06
C GLN A 485 23.90 -32.55 29.62
N ALA A 486 25.02 -31.87 29.41
CA ALA A 486 25.54 -31.58 28.07
C ALA A 486 25.83 -32.87 27.29
N LYS A 487 26.46 -33.85 27.93
CA LYS A 487 26.71 -35.17 27.33
C LYS A 487 25.43 -35.97 27.11
N GLN A 488 24.42 -35.85 27.97
CA GLN A 488 23.11 -36.46 27.73
C GLN A 488 22.43 -35.87 26.49
N ASN A 489 22.48 -34.55 26.34
CA ASN A 489 21.94 -33.87 25.15
C ASN A 489 22.71 -34.26 23.88
N GLU A 490 24.03 -34.41 23.97
CA GLU A 490 24.86 -34.92 22.88
C GLU A 490 24.45 -36.35 22.48
N LEU A 491 24.14 -37.23 23.45
CA LEU A 491 23.65 -38.58 23.17
C LEU A 491 22.32 -38.57 22.40
N ILE A 492 21.40 -37.69 22.77
CA ILE A 492 20.11 -37.53 22.09
C ILE A 492 20.33 -37.04 20.65
N ALA A 493 21.18 -36.03 20.46
CA ALA A 493 21.51 -35.53 19.12
C ALA A 493 22.15 -36.61 18.23
N LEU A 494 23.01 -37.47 18.79
CA LEU A 494 23.59 -38.61 18.06
C LEU A 494 22.53 -39.64 17.66
N GLN A 495 21.56 -39.91 18.54
CA GLN A 495 20.44 -40.80 18.23
C GLN A 495 19.59 -40.26 17.07
N GLU A 496 19.31 -38.95 17.05
CA GLU A 496 18.59 -38.30 15.94
C GLU A 496 19.37 -38.41 14.62
N GLN A 497 20.68 -38.17 14.64
CA GLN A 497 21.53 -38.32 13.44
C GLN A 497 21.54 -39.77 12.93
N LEU A 498 21.61 -40.76 13.81
CA LEU A 498 21.52 -42.18 13.44
C LEU A 498 20.14 -42.53 12.86
N GLN A 499 19.05 -41.99 13.42
CA GLN A 499 17.71 -42.19 12.88
C GLN A 499 17.56 -41.61 11.46
N GLN A 500 18.21 -40.49 11.16
CA GLN A 500 18.21 -39.90 9.80
C GLN A 500 18.94 -40.78 8.78
N LEU A 501 19.99 -41.50 9.19
CA LEU A 501 20.75 -42.40 8.31
C LEU A 501 20.07 -43.76 8.11
N THR A 502 19.16 -44.15 9.01
CA THR A 502 18.45 -45.44 8.96
C THR A 502 17.68 -45.66 7.64
N PRO A 503 16.77 -44.77 7.20
CA PRO A 503 16.03 -44.97 5.95
C PRO A 503 16.93 -44.95 4.71
N LEU A 504 18.05 -44.24 4.75
CA LEU A 504 19.05 -44.24 3.68
C LEU A 504 19.71 -45.62 3.57
N LEU A 505 20.14 -46.20 4.68
CA LEU A 505 20.73 -47.54 4.72
C LEU A 505 19.72 -48.67 4.47
N GLU A 506 18.43 -48.47 4.71
CA GLU A 506 17.41 -49.48 4.39
C GLU A 506 17.00 -49.46 2.91
N SER A 507 16.97 -48.29 2.29
CA SER A 507 16.52 -48.12 0.89
C SER A 507 17.59 -48.36 -0.16
N LEU A 508 18.86 -48.02 0.13
CA LEU A 508 19.95 -48.27 -0.81
C LEU A 508 20.36 -49.75 -0.75
N PRO A 509 20.37 -50.51 -1.85
CA PRO A 509 20.76 -51.93 -1.82
C PRO A 509 22.25 -52.12 -1.51
N GLU A 510 22.62 -53.28 -0.98
CA GLU A 510 24.03 -53.68 -0.85
C GLU A 510 24.63 -53.98 -2.21
N THR A 511 25.87 -53.52 -2.41
CA THR A 511 26.60 -53.71 -3.67
C THR A 511 28.08 -53.95 -3.39
N ASP A 512 28.69 -54.88 -4.11
CA ASP A 512 30.14 -55.13 -4.08
C ASP A 512 30.93 -54.18 -5.01
N LEU A 513 30.29 -53.13 -5.52
CA LEU A 513 30.94 -52.16 -6.40
C LEU A 513 32.00 -51.38 -5.62
N ALA A 514 33.23 -51.39 -6.13
CA ALA A 514 34.28 -50.49 -5.64
C ALA A 514 33.87 -49.03 -5.91
N ALA A 515 33.57 -48.30 -4.84
CA ALA A 515 33.16 -46.90 -4.88
C ALA A 515 33.87 -46.11 -3.76
N GLU A 516 34.16 -44.84 -4.04
CA GLU A 516 34.67 -43.90 -3.05
C GLU A 516 33.51 -43.28 -2.25
N PRO A 517 33.72 -42.86 -0.99
CA PRO A 517 32.69 -42.20 -0.19
C PRO A 517 32.20 -40.93 -0.89
N ALA A 518 30.89 -40.84 -1.11
CA ALA A 518 30.26 -39.71 -1.77
C ALA A 518 29.37 -38.89 -0.80
N PRO A 519 29.07 -37.62 -1.11
CA PRO A 519 28.17 -36.80 -0.31
C PRO A 519 26.79 -37.43 -0.15
N LEU A 520 26.19 -37.34 1.04
CA LEU A 520 24.88 -37.94 1.34
C LEU A 520 23.68 -37.19 0.74
N ASP A 521 23.91 -35.95 0.31
CA ASP A 521 22.87 -35.09 -0.24
C ASP A 521 22.34 -35.63 -1.56
N GLY A 522 21.01 -35.55 -1.75
CA GLY A 522 20.38 -35.98 -2.99
C GLY A 522 20.37 -37.50 -3.22
N TRP A 523 20.63 -38.33 -2.19
CA TRP A 523 20.67 -39.80 -2.35
C TRP A 523 19.40 -40.39 -2.96
N ARG A 524 18.22 -39.81 -2.68
CA ARG A 524 16.95 -40.24 -3.28
C ARG A 524 16.94 -40.06 -4.78
N GLN A 525 17.35 -38.89 -5.26
CA GLN A 525 17.44 -38.61 -6.69
C GLN A 525 18.43 -39.56 -7.37
N VAL A 526 19.59 -39.82 -6.77
CA VAL A 526 20.56 -40.79 -7.31
C VAL A 526 19.98 -42.21 -7.35
N HIS A 527 19.22 -42.61 -6.33
CA HIS A 527 18.52 -43.90 -6.30
C HIS A 527 17.47 -44.01 -7.41
N ASP A 528 16.62 -43.00 -7.55
CA ASP A 528 15.56 -42.93 -8.56
C ASP A 528 16.14 -42.89 -9.98
N ASP A 529 17.22 -42.15 -10.20
CA ASP A 529 17.96 -42.13 -11.47
C ASP A 529 18.48 -43.53 -11.82
N CYS A 530 19.00 -44.29 -10.85
CA CYS A 530 19.43 -45.66 -11.08
C CYS A 530 18.27 -46.56 -11.51
N LEU A 531 17.11 -46.45 -10.85
CA LEU A 531 15.92 -47.24 -11.21
C LEU A 531 15.41 -46.88 -12.61
N ALA A 532 15.35 -45.58 -12.92
CA ALA A 532 14.91 -45.09 -14.23
C ALA A 532 15.85 -45.53 -15.35
N LEU A 533 17.17 -45.37 -15.17
CA LEU A 533 18.18 -45.81 -16.14
C LEU A 533 18.18 -47.34 -16.30
N GLN A 534 17.97 -48.10 -15.22
CA GLN A 534 17.84 -49.56 -15.29
C GLN A 534 16.62 -49.98 -16.11
N SER A 535 15.46 -49.34 -15.90
CA SER A 535 14.25 -49.56 -16.69
C SER A 535 14.44 -49.17 -18.17
N GLN A 536 15.10 -48.05 -18.44
CA GLN A 536 15.41 -47.60 -19.81
C GLN A 536 16.33 -48.61 -20.51
N TRP A 537 17.38 -49.08 -19.83
CA TRP A 537 18.30 -50.07 -20.38
C TRP A 537 17.61 -51.40 -20.69
N GLN A 538 16.69 -51.86 -19.83
CA GLN A 538 15.89 -53.06 -20.08
C GLN A 538 14.95 -52.87 -21.29
N THR A 539 14.32 -51.71 -21.42
CA THR A 539 13.43 -51.39 -22.55
C THR A 539 14.20 -51.36 -23.87
N LEU A 540 15.36 -50.70 -23.90
CA LEU A 540 16.25 -50.69 -25.07
C LEU A 540 16.75 -52.10 -25.41
N GLY A 541 17.02 -52.95 -24.41
CA GLY A 541 17.37 -54.35 -24.64
C GLY A 541 16.25 -55.17 -25.29
N GLN A 542 14.99 -54.93 -24.92
CA GLN A 542 13.83 -55.55 -25.58
C GLN A 542 13.66 -55.04 -27.01
N GLN A 543 13.81 -53.73 -27.24
CA GLN A 543 13.75 -53.13 -28.58
C GLN A 543 14.86 -53.67 -29.49
N GLU A 544 16.09 -53.78 -28.99
CA GLU A 544 17.20 -54.37 -29.72
C GLU A 544 16.89 -55.82 -30.13
N SER A 545 16.35 -56.63 -29.21
CA SER A 545 15.96 -58.01 -29.52
C SER A 545 14.87 -58.09 -30.59
N GLN A 546 13.86 -57.22 -30.55
CA GLN A 546 12.80 -57.14 -31.57
C GLN A 546 13.34 -56.71 -32.93
N GLN A 547 14.15 -55.64 -32.98
CA GLN A 547 14.78 -55.16 -34.22
C GLN A 547 15.74 -56.20 -34.80
N GLN A 548 16.45 -56.96 -33.96
CA GLN A 548 17.31 -58.05 -34.42
C GLN A 548 16.51 -59.20 -35.03
N ALA A 549 15.31 -59.49 -34.50
CA ALA A 549 14.40 -60.47 -35.10
C ALA A 549 13.84 -59.96 -36.44
N GLN A 550 13.44 -58.69 -36.51
CA GLN A 550 12.97 -58.05 -37.74
C GLN A 550 14.06 -58.01 -38.83
N LEU A 551 15.30 -57.72 -38.46
CA LEU A 551 16.45 -57.74 -39.37
C LEU A 551 16.67 -59.14 -39.95
N LYS A 552 16.62 -60.19 -39.12
CA LYS A 552 16.71 -61.58 -39.60
C LYS A 552 15.58 -61.91 -40.57
N GLU A 553 14.38 -61.41 -40.32
CA GLU A 553 13.23 -61.61 -41.20
C GLU A 553 13.42 -60.88 -42.55
N SER A 554 13.89 -59.62 -42.56
CA SER A 554 14.15 -58.90 -43.81
C SER A 554 15.35 -59.46 -44.58
N GLU A 555 16.39 -59.93 -43.89
CA GLU A 555 17.50 -60.69 -44.48
C GLU A 555 17.00 -61.96 -45.19
N ALA A 556 16.08 -62.70 -44.56
CA ALA A 556 15.45 -63.87 -45.15
C ALA A 556 14.56 -63.50 -46.35
N GLN A 557 13.77 -62.43 -46.26
CA GLN A 557 12.91 -61.96 -47.35
C GLN A 557 13.74 -61.47 -48.56
N PHE A 558 14.78 -60.66 -48.32
CA PHE A 558 15.67 -60.17 -49.37
C PHE A 558 16.46 -61.31 -50.03
N SER A 559 16.99 -62.27 -49.25
CA SER A 559 17.70 -63.43 -49.81
C SER A 559 16.78 -64.33 -50.64
N ALA A 560 15.54 -64.55 -50.21
CA ALA A 560 14.54 -65.30 -50.97
C ALA A 560 14.18 -64.59 -52.29
N ALA A 561 14.00 -63.27 -52.26
CA ALA A 561 13.70 -62.49 -53.46
C ALA A 561 14.90 -62.37 -54.40
N LEU A 562 16.12 -62.26 -53.86
CA LEU A 562 17.35 -62.28 -54.64
C LEU A 562 17.52 -63.64 -55.34
N ALA A 563 17.22 -64.75 -54.67
CA ALA A 563 17.26 -66.09 -55.26
C ALA A 563 16.19 -66.32 -56.36
N ALA A 564 15.06 -65.63 -56.27
CA ALA A 564 14.01 -65.64 -57.31
C ALA A 564 14.33 -64.68 -58.48
N SER A 565 15.38 -63.87 -58.37
CA SER A 565 15.79 -62.87 -59.35
C SER A 565 16.88 -63.40 -60.30
N PRO A 566 17.18 -62.72 -61.42
CA PRO A 566 18.25 -63.12 -62.33
C PRO A 566 19.66 -62.78 -61.83
N PHE A 567 19.82 -62.18 -60.64
CA PHE A 567 21.12 -61.82 -60.09
C PHE A 567 21.74 -62.98 -59.30
N ALA A 568 22.99 -63.32 -59.61
CA ALA A 568 23.71 -64.41 -58.96
C ALA A 568 24.07 -64.11 -57.48
N ASP A 569 24.31 -62.83 -57.17
CA ASP A 569 24.68 -62.38 -55.83
C ASP A 569 24.26 -60.92 -55.60
N GLN A 570 24.39 -60.48 -54.35
CA GLN A 570 24.09 -59.11 -53.93
C GLN A 570 24.92 -58.06 -54.71
N ARG A 571 26.14 -58.40 -55.13
CA ARG A 571 27.00 -57.50 -55.91
C ARG A 571 26.46 -57.31 -57.33
N ALA A 572 25.98 -58.38 -57.97
CA ALA A 572 25.32 -58.31 -59.26
C ALA A 572 24.03 -57.48 -59.21
N PHE A 573 23.25 -57.59 -58.12
CA PHE A 573 22.09 -56.74 -57.88
C PHE A 573 22.48 -55.25 -57.75
N LEU A 574 23.46 -54.92 -56.91
CA LEU A 574 23.90 -53.53 -56.70
C LEU A 574 24.50 -52.91 -57.97
N ALA A 575 25.20 -53.71 -58.79
CA ALA A 575 25.76 -53.24 -60.06
C ALA A 575 24.69 -52.99 -61.15
N ALA A 576 23.55 -53.67 -61.06
CA ALA A 576 22.42 -53.49 -61.97
C ALA A 576 21.42 -52.41 -61.52
N LEU A 577 21.53 -51.93 -60.28
CA LEU A 577 20.67 -50.89 -59.73
C LEU A 577 21.09 -49.53 -60.30
N LEU A 578 20.23 -48.93 -61.12
CA LEU A 578 20.44 -47.58 -61.66
C LEU A 578 20.10 -46.53 -60.58
N ASP A 579 20.82 -45.42 -60.61
CA ASP A 579 20.39 -44.23 -59.88
C ASP A 579 19.11 -43.65 -60.51
N GLU A 580 18.36 -42.91 -59.70
CA GLU A 580 17.03 -42.42 -60.08
C GLU A 580 17.07 -41.43 -61.26
N GLU A 581 18.14 -40.64 -61.38
CA GLU A 581 18.30 -39.67 -62.46
C GLU A 581 18.55 -40.37 -63.81
N THR A 582 19.45 -41.36 -63.83
CA THR A 582 19.73 -42.16 -65.02
C THR A 582 18.52 -42.99 -65.46
N ARG A 583 17.77 -43.57 -64.52
CA ARG A 583 16.52 -44.32 -64.80
C ARG A 583 15.46 -43.45 -65.46
N GLN A 584 15.11 -42.30 -64.85
CA GLN A 584 14.10 -41.39 -65.39
C GLN A 584 14.50 -40.84 -66.77
N ARG A 585 15.78 -40.56 -66.97
CA ARG A 585 16.30 -40.11 -68.27
C ARG A 585 16.08 -41.16 -69.36
N LEU A 586 16.38 -42.43 -69.09
CA LEU A 586 16.22 -43.54 -70.04
C LEU A 586 14.74 -43.88 -70.28
N GLU A 587 13.88 -43.81 -69.26
CA GLU A 587 12.42 -43.98 -69.41
C GLU A 587 11.81 -42.89 -70.30
N ARG A 588 12.19 -41.61 -70.10
CA ARG A 588 11.75 -40.50 -70.96
C ARG A 588 12.26 -40.64 -72.39
N LEU A 589 13.50 -41.09 -72.58
CA LEU A 589 14.06 -41.35 -73.90
C LEU A 589 13.25 -42.42 -74.64
N LYS A 590 12.94 -43.53 -73.96
CA LYS A 590 12.08 -44.60 -74.51
C LYS A 590 10.72 -44.07 -74.97
N GLN A 591 10.00 -43.38 -74.08
CA GLN A 591 8.66 -42.84 -74.36
C GLN A 591 8.67 -41.83 -75.53
N THR A 592 9.71 -40.99 -75.60
CA THR A 592 9.84 -39.99 -76.68
C THR A 592 10.07 -40.66 -78.03
N LEU A 593 10.93 -41.68 -78.09
CA LEU A 593 11.21 -42.41 -79.33
C LEU A 593 10.01 -43.24 -79.81
N GLU A 594 9.33 -43.94 -78.90
CA GLU A 594 8.13 -44.74 -79.22
C GLU A 594 6.97 -43.86 -79.72
N SER A 595 6.73 -42.71 -79.08
CA SER A 595 5.70 -41.77 -79.53
C SER A 595 6.01 -41.11 -80.87
N THR A 596 7.27 -40.73 -81.10
CA THR A 596 7.73 -40.16 -82.38
C THR A 596 7.56 -41.18 -83.52
N LEU A 597 7.89 -42.45 -83.27
CA LEU A 597 7.70 -43.53 -84.24
C LEU A 597 6.21 -43.73 -84.58
N GLN A 598 5.34 -43.82 -83.57
CA GLN A 598 3.90 -43.98 -83.77
C GLN A 598 3.28 -42.81 -84.55
N GLN A 599 3.68 -41.57 -84.24
CA GLN A 599 3.21 -40.38 -84.94
C GLN A 599 3.62 -40.40 -86.42
N ASN A 600 4.90 -40.69 -86.70
CA ASN A 600 5.40 -40.73 -88.08
C ASN A 600 4.81 -41.90 -88.89
N GLN A 601 4.52 -43.04 -88.24
CA GLN A 601 3.80 -44.16 -88.88
C GLN A 601 2.39 -43.74 -89.32
N ALA A 602 1.64 -43.07 -88.45
CA ALA A 602 0.29 -42.60 -88.77
C ALA A 602 0.29 -41.54 -89.88
N LEU A 603 1.26 -40.62 -89.88
CA LEU A 603 1.41 -39.60 -90.93
C LEU A 603 1.76 -40.22 -92.29
N ALA A 604 2.70 -41.18 -92.32
CA ALA A 604 3.05 -41.89 -93.55
C ALA A 604 1.89 -42.69 -94.13
N MET A 605 1.12 -43.38 -93.28
CA MET A 605 -0.09 -44.12 -93.71
C MET A 605 -1.13 -43.18 -94.32
N ARG A 606 -1.45 -42.07 -93.66
CA ARG A 606 -2.45 -41.10 -94.15
C ARG A 606 -2.02 -40.44 -95.46
N ALA A 607 -0.75 -40.05 -95.60
CA ALA A 607 -0.24 -39.46 -96.82
C ALA A 607 -0.31 -40.44 -98.00
N ARG A 608 -0.02 -41.72 -97.75
CA ARG A 608 -0.12 -42.79 -98.75
C ARG A 608 -1.57 -43.04 -99.19
N GLU A 609 -2.49 -43.14 -98.23
CA GLU A 609 -3.92 -43.31 -98.50
C GLU A 609 -4.52 -42.14 -99.30
N ALA A 610 -4.11 -40.91 -99.00
CA ALA A 610 -4.54 -39.73 -99.73
C ALA A 610 -4.05 -39.74 -101.19
N LEU A 611 -2.79 -40.13 -101.42
CA LEU A 611 -2.22 -40.28 -102.76
C LEU A 611 -2.91 -41.39 -103.56
N ASP A 612 -3.15 -42.55 -102.94
CA ASP A 612 -3.79 -43.69 -103.60
C ASP A 612 -5.26 -43.39 -103.91
N SER A 613 -5.99 -42.73 -103.00
CA SER A 613 -7.37 -42.28 -103.23
C SER A 613 -7.45 -41.27 -104.37
N HIS A 614 -6.51 -40.31 -104.44
CA HIS A 614 -6.43 -39.38 -105.56
C HIS A 614 -6.16 -40.14 -106.86
N ARG A 615 -5.25 -41.12 -106.92
CA ARG A 615 -5.01 -41.87 -108.17
C ARG A 615 -6.21 -42.66 -108.69
N GLN A 616 -7.12 -43.09 -107.82
CA GLN A 616 -8.26 -43.94 -108.18
C GLN A 616 -9.46 -43.19 -108.76
N GLN A 617 -9.52 -41.85 -108.66
CA GLN A 617 -10.69 -41.06 -109.06
C GLN A 617 -10.42 -40.00 -110.15
N PRO A 618 -9.84 -40.34 -111.31
CA PRO A 618 -9.58 -39.36 -112.37
C PRO A 618 -10.89 -38.69 -112.85
N PRO A 619 -10.91 -37.36 -113.11
CA PRO A 619 -12.07 -36.68 -113.67
C PRO A 619 -12.47 -37.29 -115.03
N ALA A 620 -13.76 -37.56 -115.21
CA ALA A 620 -14.30 -38.14 -116.43
C ALA A 620 -14.13 -37.19 -117.64
N GLU A 621 -13.93 -37.74 -118.84
CA GLU A 621 -13.82 -37.02 -120.12
C GLU A 621 -12.64 -36.04 -120.29
N THR A 622 -11.53 -36.24 -119.56
CA THR A 622 -10.33 -35.39 -119.72
C THR A 622 -9.08 -36.22 -119.99
N ASP A 623 -8.21 -35.78 -120.90
CA ASP A 623 -6.94 -36.45 -121.21
C ASP A 623 -5.87 -36.07 -120.19
N ILE A 624 -5.71 -36.90 -119.16
CA ILE A 624 -4.79 -36.68 -118.03
C ILE A 624 -3.36 -37.16 -118.39
N SER A 625 -3.15 -37.70 -119.59
CA SER A 625 -1.82 -38.15 -120.04
C SER A 625 -0.90 -37.00 -120.49
N GLN A 626 -1.44 -35.78 -120.60
CA GLN A 626 -0.69 -34.62 -121.03
C GLN A 626 0.07 -33.96 -119.86
N PRO A 627 1.31 -33.48 -120.09
CA PRO A 627 2.05 -32.72 -119.09
C PRO A 627 1.31 -31.43 -118.73
N LEU A 628 1.40 -31.03 -117.45
CA LEU A 628 0.69 -29.87 -116.89
C LEU A 628 0.93 -28.59 -117.70
N GLU A 629 2.14 -28.41 -118.23
CA GLU A 629 2.57 -27.28 -119.05
C GLU A 629 1.71 -27.15 -120.32
N ARG A 630 1.39 -28.27 -120.98
CA ARG A 630 0.62 -28.29 -122.24
C ARG A 630 -0.85 -27.92 -122.04
N VAL A 631 -1.45 -28.37 -120.93
CA VAL A 631 -2.83 -28.01 -120.53
C VAL A 631 -2.93 -26.52 -120.20
N GLN A 632 -1.89 -25.94 -119.61
CA GLN A 632 -1.84 -24.50 -119.32
C GLN A 632 -1.75 -23.63 -120.57
N GLU A 633 -0.94 -24.04 -121.56
CA GLU A 633 -0.83 -23.35 -122.86
C GLU A 633 -2.18 -23.34 -123.61
N GLN A 634 -2.88 -24.47 -123.65
CA GLN A 634 -4.20 -24.57 -124.29
C GLN A 634 -5.25 -23.67 -123.60
N LEU A 635 -5.26 -23.61 -122.27
CA LEU A 635 -6.13 -22.71 -121.52
C LEU A 635 -5.88 -21.23 -121.84
N GLN A 636 -4.63 -20.83 -122.03
CA GLN A 636 -4.28 -19.45 -122.39
C GLN A 636 -4.79 -19.07 -123.79
N GLN A 637 -4.62 -19.97 -124.76
CA GLN A 637 -5.12 -19.78 -126.13
C GLN A 637 -6.65 -19.63 -126.15
N LEU A 638 -7.36 -20.54 -125.47
CA LEU A 638 -8.82 -20.53 -125.42
C LEU A 638 -9.39 -19.29 -124.72
N THR A 639 -8.71 -18.80 -123.67
CA THR A 639 -9.08 -17.56 -122.97
C THR A 639 -8.96 -16.33 -123.88
N THR A 640 -8.02 -16.34 -124.82
CA THR A 640 -7.83 -15.25 -125.78
C THR A 640 -8.96 -15.22 -126.82
N LEU A 641 -9.33 -16.39 -127.36
CA LEU A 641 -10.45 -16.53 -128.31
C LEU A 641 -11.79 -16.08 -127.72
N LEU A 642 -12.08 -16.47 -126.48
CA LEU A 642 -13.30 -16.06 -125.76
C LEU A 642 -13.41 -14.53 -125.60
N ARG A 643 -12.28 -13.84 -125.35
CA ARG A 643 -12.25 -12.37 -125.24
C ARG A 643 -12.58 -11.69 -126.57
N GLU A 644 -12.03 -12.17 -127.67
CA GLU A 644 -12.29 -11.61 -129.02
C GLU A 644 -13.75 -11.80 -129.44
N ASN A 645 -14.33 -12.97 -129.17
CA ASN A 645 -15.74 -13.25 -129.45
C ASN A 645 -16.66 -12.32 -128.64
N SER A 646 -16.41 -12.16 -127.34
CA SER A 646 -17.20 -11.27 -126.46
C SER A 646 -17.16 -9.80 -126.92
N ALA A 647 -16.00 -9.31 -127.38
CA ALA A 647 -15.88 -7.95 -127.90
C ALA A 647 -16.76 -7.70 -129.15
N ARG A 648 -16.77 -8.65 -130.10
CA ARG A 648 -17.62 -8.57 -131.31
C ARG A 648 -19.11 -8.61 -130.99
N GLN A 649 -19.51 -9.47 -130.04
CA GLN A 649 -20.89 -9.49 -129.57
C GLN A 649 -21.31 -8.15 -128.94
N GLY A 650 -20.41 -7.50 -128.18
CA GLY A 650 -20.64 -6.21 -127.56
C GLY A 650 -20.93 -5.09 -128.56
N GLU A 651 -20.14 -5.01 -129.64
CA GLU A 651 -20.31 -4.01 -130.70
C GLU A 651 -21.67 -4.14 -131.41
N ILE A 652 -22.06 -5.36 -131.78
CA ILE A 652 -23.33 -5.64 -132.45
C ILE A 652 -24.53 -5.31 -131.54
N ARG A 653 -24.47 -5.68 -130.25
CA ARG A 653 -25.53 -5.34 -129.28
C ARG A 653 -25.69 -3.82 -129.12
N GLN A 654 -24.60 -3.07 -129.15
CA GLN A 654 -24.64 -1.61 -129.03
C GLN A 654 -25.37 -0.95 -130.21
N GLN A 655 -25.13 -1.41 -131.44
CA GLN A 655 -25.79 -0.89 -132.63
C GLN A 655 -27.31 -1.17 -132.60
N LEU A 656 -27.72 -2.40 -132.23
CA LEU A 656 -29.13 -2.76 -132.07
C LEU A 656 -29.81 -1.94 -130.96
N LYS A 657 -29.11 -1.70 -129.85
CA LYS A 657 -29.61 -0.88 -128.74
C LYS A 657 -29.86 0.57 -129.15
N GLN A 658 -28.91 1.21 -129.86
CA GLN A 658 -29.08 2.60 -130.32
C GLN A 658 -30.28 2.75 -131.26
N ASN A 659 -30.55 1.77 -132.13
CA ASN A 659 -31.72 1.80 -132.99
C ASN A 659 -33.03 1.73 -132.20
N ALA A 660 -33.10 0.82 -131.22
CA ALA A 660 -34.28 0.70 -130.34
C ALA A 660 -34.52 1.99 -129.51
N GLU A 661 -33.45 2.62 -128.99
CA GLU A 661 -33.53 3.90 -128.28
C GLU A 661 -34.08 5.02 -129.17
N ASN A 662 -33.66 5.07 -130.45
CA ASN A 662 -34.18 6.04 -131.41
C ASN A 662 -35.67 5.81 -131.72
N GLN A 663 -36.11 4.56 -131.88
CA GLN A 663 -37.54 4.24 -132.08
C GLN A 663 -38.39 4.72 -130.88
N GLN A 664 -37.91 4.44 -129.66
CA GLN A 664 -38.61 4.84 -128.44
C GLN A 664 -38.64 6.36 -128.25
N ARG A 665 -37.55 7.05 -128.60
CA ARG A 665 -37.47 8.52 -128.54
C ARG A 665 -38.43 9.18 -129.54
N GLN A 666 -38.62 8.60 -130.72
CA GLN A 666 -39.62 9.09 -131.68
C GLN A 666 -41.06 8.94 -131.12
N GLN A 667 -41.35 7.81 -130.47
CA GLN A 667 -42.67 7.56 -129.88
C GLN A 667 -42.97 8.48 -128.69
N SER A 668 -41.99 8.76 -127.83
CA SER A 668 -42.17 9.64 -126.68
C SER A 668 -42.43 11.10 -127.09
N LEU A 669 -41.73 11.60 -128.12
CA LEU A 669 -41.96 12.94 -128.64
C LEU A 669 -43.38 13.11 -129.20
N ARG A 670 -43.94 12.07 -129.84
CA ARG A 670 -45.36 12.08 -130.26
C ARG A 670 -46.33 12.23 -129.09
N GLN A 671 -46.14 11.48 -128.00
CA GLN A 671 -47.00 11.58 -126.81
C GLN A 671 -46.87 12.94 -126.11
N GLN A 672 -45.65 13.51 -126.10
CA GLN A 672 -45.43 14.84 -125.52
C GLN A 672 -46.16 15.93 -126.29
N MET A 673 -46.23 15.84 -127.62
CA MET A 673 -47.03 16.75 -128.42
C MET A 673 -48.52 16.70 -128.06
N GLU A 674 -49.09 15.51 -127.84
CA GLU A 674 -50.51 15.38 -127.44
C GLU A 674 -50.79 16.01 -126.06
N ARG A 675 -49.89 15.81 -125.08
CA ARG A 675 -50.06 16.38 -123.73
C ARG A 675 -49.93 17.90 -123.70
N ALA A 676 -48.93 18.44 -124.40
CA ALA A 676 -48.72 19.88 -124.44
C ALA A 676 -49.92 20.61 -125.09
N ALA A 677 -50.67 19.93 -125.97
CA ALA A 677 -51.91 20.47 -126.53
C ALA A 677 -53.02 20.59 -125.47
N GLN A 678 -53.16 19.61 -124.56
CA GLN A 678 -54.15 19.64 -123.46
C GLN A 678 -53.84 20.70 -122.39
N GLU A 679 -52.58 20.86 -121.98
CA GLU A 679 -52.23 21.86 -120.95
C GLU A 679 -52.58 23.29 -121.34
N VAL A 680 -52.51 23.62 -122.63
CA VAL A 680 -52.91 24.93 -123.13
C VAL A 680 -54.39 25.20 -122.86
N GLU A 681 -55.22 24.15 -122.83
CA GLU A 681 -56.65 24.20 -122.56
C GLU A 681 -56.94 24.41 -121.05
N ASP A 682 -56.31 23.61 -120.18
CA ASP A 682 -56.51 23.64 -118.71
C ASP A 682 -56.12 24.98 -118.05
N TRP A 683 -54.97 25.55 -118.44
CA TRP A 683 -54.52 26.84 -117.90
C TRP A 683 -55.47 27.99 -118.27
N GLY A 684 -56.29 27.83 -119.31
CA GLY A 684 -57.35 28.78 -119.65
C GLY A 684 -58.43 28.88 -118.58
N TRP A 685 -58.72 27.78 -117.86
CA TRP A 685 -59.82 27.70 -116.89
C TRP A 685 -59.43 28.22 -115.50
N LEU A 686 -58.24 27.85 -115.01
CA LEU A 686 -57.78 28.10 -113.64
C LEU A 686 -57.58 29.59 -113.31
N ASN A 687 -57.20 30.39 -114.32
CA ASN A 687 -57.00 31.83 -114.17
C ASN A 687 -58.29 32.59 -113.78
N ALA A 688 -59.47 32.00 -113.95
CA ALA A 688 -60.75 32.63 -113.61
C ALA A 688 -61.14 32.55 -112.12
N LEU A 689 -60.71 31.51 -111.37
CA LEU A 689 -61.26 31.20 -110.02
C LEU A 689 -60.52 31.87 -108.86
N ILE A 690 -59.20 31.78 -108.91
CA ILE A 690 -58.27 32.18 -107.84
C ILE A 690 -57.19 33.12 -108.37
N GLY A 691 -57.37 33.57 -109.62
CA GLY A 691 -56.46 34.46 -110.30
C GLY A 691 -56.50 35.86 -109.70
N SER A 692 -55.51 36.16 -108.87
CA SER A 692 -55.01 37.53 -108.71
C SER A 692 -53.51 37.49 -108.88
N ARG A 693 -52.95 38.54 -109.48
CA ARG A 693 -51.52 38.60 -109.83
C ARG A 693 -50.58 38.51 -108.62
N GLU A 694 -51.05 38.86 -107.42
CA GLU A 694 -50.23 38.96 -106.19
C GLU A 694 -50.54 37.86 -105.14
N GLY A 695 -51.63 37.09 -105.30
CA GLY A 695 -51.87 35.87 -104.49
C GLY A 695 -52.37 36.11 -103.06
N ASP A 696 -52.63 37.36 -102.67
CA ASP A 696 -53.02 37.75 -101.31
C ASP A 696 -54.27 37.05 -100.79
N LYS A 697 -55.17 36.69 -101.69
CA LYS A 697 -56.49 36.14 -101.37
C LYS A 697 -56.42 34.80 -100.62
N PHE A 698 -55.41 33.96 -100.86
CA PHE A 698 -55.29 32.66 -100.21
C PHE A 698 -54.52 32.71 -98.87
N ARG A 699 -53.54 33.61 -98.74
CA ARG A 699 -52.58 33.59 -97.62
C ARG A 699 -53.19 34.04 -96.28
N LYS A 700 -54.00 35.09 -96.28
CA LYS A 700 -54.59 35.67 -95.05
C LYS A 700 -55.48 34.68 -94.29
N PHE A 701 -56.17 33.81 -95.01
CA PHE A 701 -57.07 32.81 -94.44
C PHE A 701 -56.35 31.82 -93.51
N ALA A 702 -55.13 31.39 -93.85
CA ALA A 702 -54.42 30.35 -93.09
C ALA A 702 -53.84 30.85 -91.74
N GLN A 703 -53.42 32.11 -91.64
CA GLN A 703 -52.73 32.63 -90.44
C GLN A 703 -53.66 32.89 -89.25
N GLY A 704 -54.95 33.13 -89.50
CA GLY A 704 -55.95 33.32 -88.43
C GLY A 704 -56.06 32.12 -87.49
N LEU A 705 -55.98 30.89 -88.00
CA LEU A 705 -56.21 29.69 -87.18
C LEU A 705 -55.14 29.45 -86.12
N THR A 706 -53.89 29.88 -86.34
CA THR A 706 -52.77 29.59 -85.43
C THR A 706 -52.77 30.48 -84.18
N LEU A 707 -53.19 31.74 -84.31
CA LEU A 707 -53.15 32.70 -83.20
C LEU A 707 -54.16 32.36 -82.09
N ASP A 708 -55.33 31.80 -82.44
CA ASP A 708 -56.38 31.46 -81.47
C ASP A 708 -55.91 30.40 -80.45
N ASN A 709 -55.04 29.46 -80.85
CA ASN A 709 -54.51 28.43 -79.95
C ASN A 709 -53.52 28.97 -78.90
N LEU A 710 -52.72 29.98 -79.27
CA LEU A 710 -51.69 30.55 -78.39
C LEU A 710 -52.30 31.32 -77.20
N VAL A 711 -53.38 32.04 -77.46
CA VAL A 711 -54.10 32.83 -76.44
C VAL A 711 -54.66 31.94 -75.33
N TRP A 712 -55.15 30.75 -75.70
CA TRP A 712 -55.73 29.81 -74.75
C TRP A 712 -54.71 29.32 -73.70
N LEU A 713 -53.49 28.96 -74.11
CA LEU A 713 -52.43 28.52 -73.19
C LEU A 713 -51.96 29.63 -72.24
N ALA A 714 -51.88 30.88 -72.73
CA ALA A 714 -51.42 32.02 -71.94
C ALA A 714 -52.33 32.30 -70.73
N ASN A 715 -53.64 32.20 -70.91
CA ASN A 715 -54.62 32.39 -69.84
C ASN A 715 -54.50 31.37 -68.72
N HIS A 716 -54.14 30.12 -69.06
CA HIS A 716 -53.95 29.08 -68.05
C HIS A 716 -52.79 29.42 -67.11
N GLN A 717 -51.68 29.98 -67.62
CA GLN A 717 -50.55 30.38 -66.78
C GLN A 717 -50.83 31.67 -66.00
N LEU A 718 -51.50 32.64 -66.62
CA LEU A 718 -51.90 33.89 -65.97
C LEU A 718 -52.73 33.63 -64.72
N ASN A 719 -53.68 32.69 -64.78
CA ASN A 719 -54.55 32.37 -63.66
C ASN A 719 -53.80 31.77 -62.45
N ARG A 720 -52.66 31.09 -62.67
CA ARG A 720 -51.80 30.56 -61.59
C ARG A 720 -50.92 31.64 -60.96
N LEU A 721 -50.51 32.64 -61.73
CA LEU A 721 -49.64 33.73 -61.29
C LEU A 721 -50.44 34.81 -60.56
N HIS A 722 -51.53 35.29 -61.16
CA HIS A 722 -52.42 36.27 -60.56
C HIS A 722 -53.79 36.22 -61.25
N GLY A 723 -54.82 35.72 -60.55
CA GLY A 723 -56.14 35.39 -61.11
C GLY A 723 -57.06 36.55 -61.54
N ARG A 724 -56.52 37.74 -61.79
CA ARG A 724 -57.31 38.95 -62.13
C ARG A 724 -57.52 39.16 -63.64
N TYR A 725 -56.62 38.70 -64.50
CA TYR A 725 -56.64 39.05 -65.94
C TYR A 725 -56.68 37.82 -66.87
N LEU A 726 -57.39 37.95 -68.01
CA LEU A 726 -57.47 36.97 -69.12
C LEU A 726 -57.22 37.67 -70.49
N LEU A 727 -56.92 36.92 -71.56
CA LEU A 727 -56.58 37.39 -72.92
C LEU A 727 -57.53 36.82 -73.99
N GLN A 728 -57.83 37.58 -75.05
CA GLN A 728 -58.66 37.17 -76.21
C GLN A 728 -58.23 37.81 -77.56
N ARG A 729 -58.64 37.27 -78.72
CA ARG A 729 -58.34 37.83 -80.08
C ARG A 729 -59.47 38.71 -80.63
N LYS A 730 -59.12 39.79 -81.33
CA LYS A 730 -60.05 40.71 -82.02
C LYS A 730 -60.60 40.14 -83.35
N ALA A 731 -61.88 40.34 -83.63
CA ALA A 731 -62.59 39.80 -84.81
C ALA A 731 -62.41 40.65 -86.10
N SER A 732 -61.17 40.90 -86.53
CA SER A 732 -60.81 41.65 -87.75
C SER A 732 -59.89 40.80 -88.65
N ASP A 733 -59.73 41.16 -89.94
CA ASP A 733 -58.79 40.54 -90.90
C ASP A 733 -57.30 40.79 -90.54
N ALA A 734 -57.05 41.38 -89.35
CA ALA A 734 -55.76 41.66 -88.72
C ALA A 734 -55.62 40.93 -87.36
N LEU A 735 -54.43 40.38 -87.09
CA LEU A 735 -54.10 39.45 -86.00
C LEU A 735 -53.75 40.16 -84.66
N GLU A 736 -54.73 40.69 -83.91
CA GLU A 736 -54.51 41.47 -82.65
C GLU A 736 -55.18 40.87 -81.37
N LEU A 737 -54.66 41.17 -80.17
CA LEU A 737 -55.10 40.66 -78.86
C LEU A 737 -55.63 41.74 -77.88
N GLU A 738 -56.57 41.37 -77.01
CA GLU A 738 -57.21 42.20 -75.97
C GLU A 738 -57.17 41.49 -74.59
N VAL A 739 -57.23 42.24 -73.48
CA VAL A 739 -57.21 41.74 -72.08
C VAL A 739 -58.60 41.89 -71.45
N VAL A 740 -59.01 41.00 -70.57
CA VAL A 740 -60.27 41.01 -69.82
C VAL A 740 -59.96 41.06 -68.32
N ASP A 741 -60.44 42.08 -67.59
CA ASP A 741 -60.28 42.23 -66.12
C ASP A 741 -61.47 41.61 -65.39
N THR A 742 -61.26 40.47 -64.71
CA THR A 742 -62.34 39.68 -64.08
C THR A 742 -62.89 40.32 -62.80
N TRP A 743 -62.13 41.22 -62.16
CA TRP A 743 -62.59 41.93 -60.96
C TRP A 743 -63.47 43.14 -61.29
N GLN A 744 -63.47 43.58 -62.56
CA GLN A 744 -64.33 44.64 -63.06
C GLN A 744 -65.43 44.11 -63.98
N ALA A 745 -66.13 43.05 -63.56
CA ALA A 745 -67.23 42.44 -64.31
C ALA A 745 -66.87 42.15 -65.78
N ASP A 746 -65.72 41.53 -65.99
CA ASP A 746 -65.18 41.12 -67.30
C ASP A 746 -65.04 42.27 -68.31
N ALA A 747 -64.60 43.43 -67.85
CA ALA A 747 -64.34 44.56 -68.74
C ALA A 747 -63.14 44.28 -69.66
N VAL A 748 -63.38 44.34 -70.97
CA VAL A 748 -62.34 44.19 -72.01
C VAL A 748 -61.57 45.49 -72.17
N ARG A 749 -60.24 45.41 -72.09
CA ARG A 749 -59.30 46.51 -72.21
C ARG A 749 -58.19 46.16 -73.20
N ASP A 750 -57.65 47.19 -73.82
CA ASP A 750 -56.44 47.03 -74.63
C ASP A 750 -55.24 46.74 -73.71
N THR A 751 -54.39 45.80 -74.15
CA THR A 751 -53.13 45.39 -73.50
C THR A 751 -52.23 46.56 -73.06
N ARG A 752 -52.33 47.71 -73.72
CA ARG A 752 -51.51 48.92 -73.45
C ARG A 752 -51.88 49.66 -72.15
N THR A 753 -52.96 49.30 -71.47
CA THR A 753 -53.50 50.06 -70.31
C THR A 753 -53.16 49.48 -68.93
N LEU A 754 -52.37 48.40 -68.87
CA LEU A 754 -51.97 47.72 -67.63
C LEU A 754 -50.81 48.46 -66.91
N SER A 755 -50.72 48.36 -65.58
CA SER A 755 -49.59 48.91 -64.81
C SER A 755 -48.30 48.10 -65.01
N GLY A 756 -47.14 48.69 -64.70
CA GLY A 756 -45.82 48.08 -64.98
C GLY A 756 -45.63 46.66 -64.41
N GLY A 757 -46.09 46.40 -63.19
CA GLY A 757 -46.04 45.05 -62.59
C GLY A 757 -47.02 44.06 -63.24
N GLU A 758 -48.20 44.52 -63.66
CA GLU A 758 -49.22 43.68 -64.31
C GLU A 758 -48.82 43.30 -65.75
N SER A 759 -48.23 44.24 -66.48
CA SER A 759 -47.68 43.98 -67.82
C SER A 759 -46.54 42.94 -67.78
N PHE A 760 -45.74 42.94 -66.70
CA PHE A 760 -44.70 41.93 -66.50
C PHE A 760 -45.30 40.54 -66.29
N LEU A 761 -46.34 40.41 -65.45
CA LEU A 761 -47.02 39.12 -65.23
C LEU A 761 -47.72 38.59 -66.48
N VAL A 762 -48.39 39.45 -67.26
CA VAL A 762 -49.02 39.04 -68.54
C VAL A 762 -47.97 38.56 -69.54
N SER A 763 -46.84 39.28 -69.65
CA SER A 763 -45.75 38.91 -70.55
C SER A 763 -45.06 37.62 -70.11
N LEU A 764 -44.87 37.42 -68.81
CA LEU A 764 -44.32 36.19 -68.25
C LEU A 764 -45.25 35.00 -68.53
N ALA A 765 -46.56 35.15 -68.34
CA ALA A 765 -47.54 34.12 -68.66
C ALA A 765 -47.58 33.79 -70.15
N LEU A 766 -47.49 34.80 -71.03
CA LEU A 766 -47.45 34.59 -72.49
C LEU A 766 -46.16 33.90 -72.93
N ALA A 767 -45.02 34.27 -72.34
CA ALA A 767 -43.73 33.63 -72.60
C ALA A 767 -43.71 32.17 -72.13
N LEU A 768 -44.28 31.88 -70.96
CA LEU A 768 -44.46 30.51 -70.46
C LEU A 768 -45.39 29.69 -71.37
N ALA A 769 -46.49 30.27 -71.84
CA ALA A 769 -47.39 29.60 -72.77
C ALA A 769 -46.79 29.38 -74.17
N LEU A 770 -45.94 30.29 -74.64
CA LEU A 770 -45.18 30.10 -75.88
C LEU A 770 -44.20 28.93 -75.75
N SER A 771 -43.54 28.81 -74.59
CA SER A 771 -42.68 27.67 -74.25
C SER A 771 -43.46 26.35 -74.27
N ASP A 772 -44.69 26.34 -73.75
CA ASP A 772 -45.56 25.16 -73.77
C ASP A 772 -46.05 24.80 -75.20
N LEU A 773 -46.43 25.79 -76.03
CA LEU A 773 -46.94 25.56 -77.40
C LEU A 773 -45.91 24.89 -78.34
N VAL A 774 -44.62 25.15 -78.14
CA VAL A 774 -43.53 24.68 -79.03
C VAL A 774 -42.95 23.32 -78.59
N SER A 775 -43.37 22.79 -77.43
CA SER A 775 -42.82 21.59 -76.76
C SER A 775 -42.76 20.30 -77.59
N HIS A 776 -43.54 20.18 -78.68
CA HIS A 776 -43.52 19.00 -79.54
C HIS A 776 -42.39 18.96 -80.60
N LYS A 777 -41.71 20.07 -80.92
CA LYS A 777 -40.60 20.08 -81.90
C LYS A 777 -39.26 20.57 -81.34
N THR A 778 -39.27 21.39 -80.29
CA THR A 778 -38.06 21.92 -79.63
C THR A 778 -38.41 22.26 -78.17
N ARG A 779 -37.96 21.45 -77.20
CA ARG A 779 -38.15 21.74 -75.76
C ARG A 779 -37.17 22.82 -75.30
N ILE A 780 -37.67 23.82 -74.60
CA ILE A 780 -36.87 24.89 -73.97
C ILE A 780 -36.88 24.61 -72.46
N ASP A 781 -35.77 24.05 -71.96
CA ASP A 781 -35.62 23.59 -70.57
C ASP A 781 -34.88 24.59 -69.66
N SER A 782 -34.38 25.69 -70.23
CA SER A 782 -33.71 26.77 -69.49
C SER A 782 -34.34 28.14 -69.76
N LEU A 783 -34.51 28.93 -68.71
CA LEU A 783 -35.05 30.29 -68.76
C LEU A 783 -34.15 31.23 -67.95
N PHE A 784 -33.66 32.30 -68.59
CA PHE A 784 -32.90 33.34 -67.92
C PHE A 784 -33.72 34.62 -67.82
N LEU A 785 -33.85 35.14 -66.60
CA LEU A 785 -34.59 36.37 -66.30
C LEU A 785 -33.58 37.41 -65.80
N ASP A 786 -33.41 38.49 -66.57
CA ASP A 786 -32.48 39.59 -66.28
C ASP A 786 -33.26 40.83 -65.84
N GLU A 787 -33.10 41.25 -64.59
CA GLU A 787 -33.55 42.54 -64.02
C GLU A 787 -35.02 42.96 -64.28
N GLY A 788 -36.00 42.14 -63.86
CA GLY A 788 -37.44 42.50 -63.85
C GLY A 788 -38.04 42.71 -62.46
N PHE A 789 -37.34 42.27 -61.41
CA PHE A 789 -37.86 42.18 -60.05
C PHE A 789 -37.86 43.50 -59.28
N GLY A 790 -37.07 44.49 -59.72
CA GLY A 790 -36.96 45.77 -59.03
C GLY A 790 -38.20 46.68 -59.12
N THR A 791 -39.17 46.35 -59.99
CA THR A 791 -40.44 47.10 -60.13
C THR A 791 -41.58 46.51 -59.31
N LEU A 792 -41.34 45.38 -58.64
CA LEU A 792 -42.32 44.69 -57.81
C LEU A 792 -42.22 45.20 -56.37
N ASP A 793 -43.38 45.39 -55.75
CA ASP A 793 -43.49 45.53 -54.30
C ASP A 793 -43.13 44.20 -53.62
N SER A 794 -42.75 44.26 -52.34
CA SER A 794 -42.20 43.10 -51.63
C SER A 794 -43.13 41.89 -51.59
N GLU A 795 -44.45 42.08 -51.55
CA GLU A 795 -45.44 40.99 -51.50
C GLU A 795 -45.57 40.28 -52.87
N THR A 796 -45.59 41.06 -53.97
CA THR A 796 -45.61 40.51 -55.33
C THR A 796 -44.28 39.87 -55.72
N LEU A 797 -43.15 40.39 -55.20
CA LEU A 797 -41.84 39.79 -55.39
C LEU A 797 -41.74 38.40 -54.74
N ASP A 798 -42.23 38.23 -53.51
CA ASP A 798 -42.25 36.92 -52.84
C ASP A 798 -43.13 35.91 -53.62
N THR A 799 -44.31 36.33 -54.10
CA THR A 799 -45.19 35.45 -54.90
C THR A 799 -44.53 35.03 -56.22
N ALA A 800 -43.82 35.96 -56.88
CA ALA A 800 -43.07 35.66 -58.10
C ALA A 800 -41.91 34.69 -57.81
N LEU A 801 -41.22 34.83 -56.68
CA LEU A 801 -40.15 33.91 -56.28
C LEU A 801 -40.66 32.51 -55.94
N ASP A 802 -41.79 32.40 -55.23
CA ASP A 802 -42.44 31.11 -54.96
C ASP A 802 -42.85 30.40 -56.27
N ALA A 803 -43.33 31.15 -57.27
CA ALA A 803 -43.67 30.60 -58.58
C ALA A 803 -42.43 30.13 -59.37
N LEU A 804 -41.29 30.83 -59.23
CA LEU A 804 -40.02 30.39 -59.82
C LEU A 804 -39.46 29.15 -59.12
N ASP A 805 -39.59 29.04 -57.79
CA ASP A 805 -39.20 27.84 -57.05
C ASP A 805 -40.04 26.62 -57.45
N ALA A 806 -41.36 26.80 -57.64
CA ALA A 806 -42.23 25.74 -58.16
C ALA A 806 -41.82 25.29 -59.58
N LEU A 807 -41.34 26.22 -60.42
CA LEU A 807 -40.84 25.89 -61.76
C LEU A 807 -39.45 25.22 -61.71
N ASN A 808 -38.56 25.60 -60.79
CA ASN A 808 -37.29 24.91 -60.59
C ASN A 808 -37.51 23.46 -60.11
N ALA A 809 -38.50 23.22 -59.24
CA ALA A 809 -38.91 21.88 -58.82
C ALA A 809 -39.45 21.01 -59.98
N SER A 810 -39.93 21.63 -61.07
CA SER A 810 -40.35 20.93 -62.29
C SER A 810 -39.19 20.47 -63.19
N GLY A 811 -37.94 20.71 -62.78
CA GLY A 811 -36.74 20.29 -63.49
C GLY A 811 -36.21 21.30 -64.52
N LYS A 812 -36.80 22.49 -64.60
CA LYS A 812 -36.33 23.56 -65.50
C LYS A 812 -35.25 24.40 -64.82
N ILE A 813 -34.16 24.69 -65.54
CA ILE A 813 -33.06 25.50 -65.02
C ILE A 813 -33.42 26.98 -65.17
N ILE A 814 -33.64 27.65 -64.06
CA ILE A 814 -33.96 29.08 -64.04
C ILE A 814 -32.76 29.86 -63.53
N GLY A 815 -32.21 30.73 -64.37
CA GLY A 815 -31.14 31.65 -64.01
C GLY A 815 -31.69 33.06 -63.83
N VAL A 816 -31.44 33.67 -62.67
CA VAL A 816 -31.90 35.03 -62.40
C VAL A 816 -30.71 35.95 -62.17
N ILE A 817 -30.68 37.07 -62.89
CA ILE A 817 -29.69 38.14 -62.73
C ILE A 817 -30.40 39.32 -62.05
N SER A 818 -29.97 39.66 -60.84
CA SER A 818 -30.52 40.81 -60.13
C SER A 818 -29.53 41.46 -59.16
N HIS A 819 -29.64 42.78 -59.04
CA HIS A 819 -28.96 43.61 -58.04
C HIS A 819 -29.73 43.76 -56.72
N VAL A 820 -30.97 43.26 -56.61
CA VAL A 820 -31.82 43.42 -55.41
C VAL A 820 -31.26 42.63 -54.24
N GLU A 821 -30.93 43.31 -53.13
CA GLU A 821 -30.29 42.66 -51.97
C GLU A 821 -31.17 41.60 -51.30
N ALA A 822 -32.51 41.75 -51.31
CA ALA A 822 -33.45 40.76 -50.77
C ALA A 822 -33.32 39.36 -51.42
N MET A 823 -32.86 39.28 -52.67
CA MET A 823 -32.64 37.99 -53.36
C MET A 823 -31.35 37.29 -52.94
N LYS A 824 -30.34 38.01 -52.42
CA LYS A 824 -29.06 37.43 -51.99
C LYS A 824 -29.19 36.50 -50.78
N GLU A 825 -30.22 36.64 -49.95
CA GLU A 825 -30.42 35.76 -48.80
C GLU A 825 -31.23 34.50 -49.15
N ARG A 826 -32.11 34.54 -50.16
CA ARG A 826 -32.97 33.42 -50.57
C ARG A 826 -32.29 32.40 -51.48
N ILE A 827 -31.36 32.83 -52.33
CA ILE A 827 -30.67 31.94 -53.29
C ILE A 827 -29.23 31.69 -52.83
N PRO A 828 -28.91 30.51 -52.25
CA PRO A 828 -27.60 30.25 -51.66
C PRO A 828 -26.47 30.06 -52.70
N VAL A 829 -26.79 29.57 -53.91
CA VAL A 829 -25.82 29.37 -54.98
C VAL A 829 -25.67 30.65 -55.79
N GLN A 830 -24.52 31.32 -55.67
CA GLN A 830 -24.30 32.63 -56.30
C GLN A 830 -23.00 32.66 -57.09
N ILE A 831 -23.07 33.22 -58.31
CA ILE A 831 -21.90 33.60 -59.10
C ILE A 831 -21.65 35.10 -58.88
N LYS A 832 -20.73 35.43 -57.98
CA LYS A 832 -20.41 36.84 -57.64
C LYS A 832 -19.33 37.39 -58.58
N VAL A 833 -19.67 38.41 -59.36
CA VAL A 833 -18.75 39.13 -60.24
C VAL A 833 -18.11 40.30 -59.49
N LYS A 834 -16.77 40.35 -59.43
CA LYS A 834 -16.01 41.46 -58.80
C LYS A 834 -15.21 42.21 -59.87
N LYS A 835 -15.23 43.55 -59.86
CA LYS A 835 -14.45 44.38 -60.80
C LYS A 835 -13.00 44.51 -60.30
N ILE A 836 -11.97 44.34 -61.16
CA ILE A 836 -10.55 44.51 -60.77
C ILE A 836 -10.07 45.92 -61.15
N ASN A 837 -9.41 46.59 -60.19
CA ASN A 837 -9.03 48.02 -60.17
C ASN A 837 -8.71 48.67 -61.53
N GLY A 838 -9.69 49.42 -62.04
CA GLY A 838 -9.52 50.52 -63.00
C GLY A 838 -9.16 50.16 -64.45
N LEU A 839 -8.85 48.91 -64.75
CA LEU A 839 -8.41 48.47 -66.08
C LEU A 839 -9.57 47.98 -66.98
N GLY A 840 -10.82 48.08 -66.54
CA GLY A 840 -12.00 47.69 -67.32
C GLY A 840 -12.30 46.18 -67.36
N TYR A 841 -11.55 45.36 -66.61
CA TYR A 841 -11.79 43.92 -66.52
C TYR A 841 -12.51 43.54 -65.22
N SER A 842 -13.48 42.63 -65.34
CA SER A 842 -14.18 41.99 -64.21
C SER A 842 -13.72 40.55 -64.07
N ARG A 843 -13.74 40.04 -62.85
CA ARG A 843 -13.31 38.69 -62.52
C ARG A 843 -14.35 37.98 -61.66
N LEU A 844 -14.56 36.71 -61.99
CA LEU A 844 -15.28 35.74 -61.19
C LEU A 844 -14.36 35.10 -60.13
N ASP A 845 -14.94 34.34 -59.21
CA ASP A 845 -14.13 33.67 -58.19
C ASP A 845 -13.10 32.73 -58.85
N LYS A 846 -11.92 32.61 -58.23
CA LYS A 846 -10.75 31.95 -58.85
C LYS A 846 -11.03 30.47 -59.17
N ALA A 847 -11.96 29.83 -58.47
CA ALA A 847 -12.42 28.46 -58.72
C ALA A 847 -13.07 28.26 -60.10
N PHE A 848 -13.49 29.34 -60.76
CA PHE A 848 -14.06 29.30 -62.12
C PHE A 848 -13.03 29.68 -63.20
N ALA A 849 -11.78 29.99 -62.83
CA ALA A 849 -10.72 30.24 -63.79
C ALA A 849 -10.11 28.91 -64.26
N VAL A 850 -10.26 28.60 -65.54
CA VAL A 850 -9.65 27.43 -66.20
C VAL A 850 -8.23 27.83 -66.63
N GLU A 851 -7.22 27.01 -66.34
CA GLU A 851 -5.81 27.28 -66.71
C GLU A 851 -5.57 27.30 -68.23
#